data_AF-A0AAN8RUI1-F1
#
_entry.id   AF-A0AAN8RUI1-F1
#
_cell.length_a   1.000
_cell.length_b   1.000
_cell.length_c   1.000
_cell.angle_alpha   90.00
_cell.angle_beta   90.00
_cell.angle_gamma   90.00
#
_symmetry.space_group_name_H-M   'P 1'
#
loop_
_entity.id
_entity.type
_entity.pdbx_description
1 polymer ?
#
loop_
_entity_poly.entity_id
_entity_poly.type
_entity_poly.pdbx_seq_one_letter_code
_entity_poly.pdbx_strand_id
1 'polypeptide(L)'
;MLMVSMVLVTSRGGFEETLEEIIPEAGEIPTALTDSATGVRVRQRFPETWLWDSIYSGAMPSGAGNIPAAAFSAAFGAVAKSGEMEAPRIRQNFPETWLWESIYSGLAALRSLYENLLAEGNFLSFLSVCLEDSKYVNSVMGWEMKIRVFVQEEYRSLYENLIPQQHDNCVKHMSSLYLHCTLLFPACLATIPPENNTSSTVNFNRPTNRPILPPGSEVVKPDQGPAVTYRSRLRPPLAGPYAFSRIPIPIWDHPRVFLMHDVASSWLFTNVTSGYNGRAILKPTVPDTITSWVITAFSVDPVYGLGLIEAPTKVKVFRPFFVSLDLPYSIVRGEVVSIPVVVFNYFNEEVTAEVTIKNDGEFEFSDATNEVIDGPSAQRSKTVRVKPNSGAPLSFMITPKALGYISIRVTATSKLAGDGVDRKLLVKPEGETQYRNKAIFVDLRSKNEFKTNITLDFPKNIVPDSEFIEISAVGDILGPSIPNLQNLIRMPFGCGEQNMLNFVPNIVIMSYLQNTRQLTPAIQSKSMRYLETGYQQELTYRRDDGSFSAFGKSDPNGSTWLTAFVAKSFQQASPYITVEERIIEEALQWLQDNQGPGGNFPEVGHVSHRDMQGGAAKGLALTAFTLLTFLETQKTNPKFKNTIDKAVDYIVKNLEGLEDPYAIAISSYALHLAGHPSKDQIFHLLESKAKGDSEMKYWKKPIPEGDEKNPWHERLPNGVAVEMTAYALLTYLERDLMEDALPIMKWLVAQRNDEGGFASTQDTVVGIYALSKLAEKISSPNVQMQVVFSYKAGSKAQTTINVDKQKAMILQKQELPRKVREVNITATGSGFAVVQVSYRFNLNVTGAWPLFTLDPQVDKNSDKNHLQVSICSGFVGTRETNESNMAVMEVSLPSGFVVDQDSLPSLRISQNVKRVETKDADTTVVLYFDKLIKQEYCPTISAYRTHMVANQKPVPVSVYDYYDSSRRARAFYQPLKSTICDICDEEECKKKCGESKSVTGNQRTSETIFPGGSTIGGDTSKPRSQSSGAGTSSLPMTAASLVVIAYAAIFVRP
;
A
#
# COMPACT_ATOMS: atom_id res chain seq x y z
N MET A 1 -43.05 -22.90 2.69
CA MET A 1 -42.82 -23.52 1.35
C MET A 1 -41.42 -23.06 0.90
N LEU A 2 -40.49 -23.86 0.36
CA LEU A 2 -40.52 -24.97 -0.61
C LEU A 2 -41.07 -24.60 -2.00
N MET A 3 -40.23 -24.01 -2.85
CA MET A 3 -39.45 -24.78 -3.84
C MET A 3 -37.96 -24.35 -3.70
N VAL A 4 -36.93 -25.19 -3.75
CA VAL A 4 -36.62 -26.44 -4.48
C VAL A 4 -36.24 -26.22 -5.94
N SER A 5 -34.93 -26.32 -6.20
CA SER A 5 -34.38 -26.78 -7.48
C SER A 5 -33.44 -27.96 -7.20
N MET A 6 -34.02 -29.16 -7.12
CA MET A 6 -33.24 -30.39 -7.36
C MET A 6 -32.86 -30.42 -8.84
N VAL A 7 -31.60 -30.73 -9.15
CA VAL A 7 -31.20 -31.16 -10.50
C VAL A 7 -30.65 -32.57 -10.40
N LEU A 8 -31.52 -33.54 -10.70
CA LEU A 8 -31.12 -34.89 -11.05
C LEU A 8 -30.58 -34.87 -12.49
N VAL A 9 -29.35 -35.32 -12.69
CA VAL A 9 -28.85 -35.71 -14.02
C VAL A 9 -28.34 -37.15 -13.92
N THR A 10 -28.99 -38.03 -14.69
CA THR A 10 -28.59 -39.43 -14.85
C THR A 10 -28.11 -39.67 -16.28
N SER A 11 -27.02 -40.42 -16.42
CA SER A 11 -26.68 -41.26 -17.58
C SER A 11 -26.11 -40.63 -18.88
N ARG A 12 -24.82 -40.97 -19.12
CA ARG A 12 -24.16 -41.41 -20.38
C ARG A 12 -23.55 -40.39 -21.38
N GLY A 13 -22.38 -40.80 -21.91
CA GLY A 13 -21.45 -40.07 -22.79
C GLY A 13 -20.36 -39.38 -21.96
N GLY A 14 -19.10 -39.82 -21.89
CA GLY A 14 -18.20 -40.38 -22.92
C GLY A 14 -17.20 -39.28 -23.30
N PHE A 15 -15.93 -39.31 -22.89
CA PHE A 15 -14.89 -40.28 -23.29
C PHE A 15 -13.86 -40.60 -22.18
N GLU A 16 -12.98 -41.58 -22.47
CA GLU A 16 -11.74 -41.95 -21.75
C GLU A 16 -10.65 -40.82 -21.82
N GLU A 17 -9.53 -40.79 -21.07
CA GLU A 17 -8.52 -41.85 -20.87
C GLU A 17 -7.85 -41.93 -19.47
N THR A 18 -7.66 -43.19 -19.05
CA THR A 18 -6.52 -43.85 -18.36
C THR A 18 -5.85 -43.25 -17.11
N LEU A 19 -5.92 -44.03 -16.03
CA LEU A 19 -4.81 -44.34 -15.13
C LEU A 19 -5.08 -45.72 -14.48
N GLU A 20 -4.21 -46.70 -14.71
CA GLU A 20 -4.44 -48.10 -14.31
C GLU A 20 -3.96 -48.44 -12.89
N GLU A 21 -4.70 -49.37 -12.29
CA GLU A 21 -4.42 -50.35 -11.24
C GLU A 21 -3.16 -50.24 -10.33
N ILE A 22 -3.38 -50.49 -9.03
CA ILE A 22 -3.03 -51.78 -8.39
C ILE A 22 -3.82 -51.92 -7.07
N ILE A 23 -4.61 -53.00 -6.93
CA ILE A 23 -5.21 -53.49 -5.66
C ILE A 23 -5.24 -55.02 -5.72
N PRO A 24 -4.75 -55.71 -4.67
CA PRO A 24 -5.59 -56.67 -3.93
C PRO A 24 -5.63 -56.29 -2.43
N GLU A 25 -6.55 -56.78 -1.59
CA GLU A 25 -7.63 -57.76 -1.78
C GLU A 25 -8.80 -57.47 -0.81
N ALA A 26 -9.94 -58.16 -0.93
CA ALA A 26 -11.15 -57.91 -0.13
C ALA A 26 -11.45 -59.02 0.89
N GLY A 27 -12.14 -58.68 2.00
CA GLY A 27 -12.45 -59.64 3.07
C GLY A 27 -13.73 -59.34 3.86
N GLU A 28 -14.83 -59.94 3.39
CA GLU A 28 -16.06 -60.35 4.12
C GLU A 28 -16.95 -59.36 4.90
N ILE A 29 -18.27 -59.59 4.76
CA ILE A 29 -19.36 -59.14 5.63
C ILE A 29 -20.25 -60.37 5.91
N PRO A 30 -20.64 -60.63 7.16
CA PRO A 30 -21.91 -61.31 7.44
C PRO A 30 -22.95 -60.38 8.09
N THR A 31 -24.20 -60.50 7.65
CA THR A 31 -25.38 -59.80 8.19
C THR A 31 -26.18 -60.69 9.15
N ALA A 32 -26.90 -60.08 10.12
CA ALA A 32 -27.99 -60.76 10.84
C ALA A 32 -29.01 -59.77 11.44
N LEU A 33 -30.28 -59.92 11.03
CA LEU A 33 -31.56 -59.85 11.80
C LEU A 33 -31.76 -58.66 12.79
N THR A 34 -32.78 -57.78 12.68
CA THR A 34 -34.26 -57.96 12.68
C THR A 34 -34.81 -58.49 14.04
N ASP A 35 -36.02 -58.13 14.51
CA ASP A 35 -37.22 -57.64 13.80
C ASP A 35 -38.25 -56.90 14.71
N SER A 36 -39.26 -56.26 14.10
CA SER A 36 -40.61 -55.98 14.64
C SER A 36 -40.77 -54.96 15.80
N ALA A 37 -41.95 -54.37 16.15
CA ALA A 37 -43.23 -54.04 15.47
C ALA A 37 -44.15 -53.29 16.49
N THR A 38 -45.20 -52.51 16.19
CA THR A 38 -45.65 -51.67 15.05
C THR A 38 -46.72 -50.66 15.56
N GLY A 39 -46.96 -49.53 14.89
CA GLY A 39 -48.04 -48.56 15.22
C GLY A 39 -48.17 -47.45 14.15
N VAL A 40 -49.39 -47.07 13.74
CA VAL A 40 -49.63 -46.49 12.39
C VAL A 40 -50.81 -45.47 12.33
N ARG A 41 -50.70 -44.48 11.40
CA ARG A 41 -51.69 -43.46 10.91
C ARG A 41 -51.95 -42.20 11.77
N VAL A 42 -52.24 -41.00 11.19
CA VAL A 42 -51.91 -40.42 9.86
C VAL A 42 -52.20 -38.90 9.80
N ARG A 43 -51.46 -38.14 8.96
CA ARG A 43 -51.66 -36.70 8.59
C ARG A 43 -51.47 -35.70 9.77
N GLN A 44 -51.19 -34.41 9.55
CA GLN A 44 -51.33 -33.56 8.36
C GLN A 44 -50.13 -32.55 8.23
N ARG A 45 -49.87 -32.03 7.02
CA ARG A 45 -48.83 -31.00 6.77
C ARG A 45 -49.37 -29.59 7.05
N PHE A 46 -48.55 -28.73 7.66
CA PHE A 46 -48.41 -27.31 7.29
C PHE A 46 -46.92 -26.91 7.32
N PRO A 47 -46.48 -25.85 6.59
CA PRO A 47 -45.06 -25.53 6.44
C PRO A 47 -44.56 -24.44 7.40
N GLU A 48 -43.29 -24.50 7.75
CA GLU A 48 -42.56 -23.38 8.37
C GLU A 48 -42.48 -22.20 7.39
N THR A 49 -43.10 -21.08 7.77
CA THR A 49 -42.91 -19.69 7.30
C THR A 49 -43.85 -18.80 8.14
N TRP A 50 -43.54 -18.54 9.42
CA TRP A 50 -44.29 -17.60 10.27
C TRP A 50 -43.42 -17.11 11.44
N LEU A 51 -42.57 -16.12 11.16
CA LEU A 51 -41.87 -15.31 12.19
C LEU A 51 -41.42 -13.94 11.65
N TRP A 52 -41.12 -13.84 10.34
CA TRP A 52 -40.51 -12.66 9.72
C TRP A 52 -41.48 -11.56 9.24
N ASP A 53 -42.76 -11.85 8.98
CA ASP A 53 -43.72 -10.85 8.48
C ASP A 53 -44.34 -9.95 9.57
N SER A 54 -44.19 -10.31 10.85
CA SER A 54 -44.85 -9.60 11.97
C SER A 54 -44.15 -8.32 12.44
N ILE A 55 -42.94 -8.04 11.93
CA ILE A 55 -42.13 -6.86 12.31
C ILE A 55 -42.38 -5.68 11.35
N TYR A 56 -42.94 -5.92 10.17
CA TYR A 56 -43.05 -4.93 9.09
C TYR A 56 -44.47 -4.46 8.73
N SER A 57 -45.49 -4.81 9.54
CA SER A 57 -46.86 -4.31 9.34
C SER A 57 -47.51 -3.82 10.64
N GLY A 58 -47.71 -2.50 10.74
CA GLY A 58 -48.32 -1.85 11.88
C GLY A 58 -49.84 -2.00 11.90
N ALA A 59 -50.35 -3.10 12.46
CA ALA A 59 -51.77 -3.29 12.77
C ALA A 59 -51.98 -4.27 13.93
N MET A 60 -52.57 -3.81 15.04
CA MET A 60 -53.04 -4.69 16.13
C MET A 60 -54.48 -5.15 15.91
N PRO A 61 -54.76 -6.46 16.00
CA PRO A 61 -56.07 -6.98 16.39
C PRO A 61 -56.12 -7.21 17.91
N SER A 62 -57.24 -6.87 18.54
CA SER A 62 -57.43 -6.97 19.99
C SER A 62 -57.77 -8.39 20.49
N GLY A 63 -57.14 -8.87 21.56
CA GLY A 63 -57.67 -10.00 22.35
C GLY A 63 -56.70 -10.71 23.30
N ALA A 64 -56.92 -10.54 24.62
CA ALA A 64 -56.21 -11.18 25.75
C ALA A 64 -54.69 -10.89 25.88
N GLY A 65 -54.10 -10.86 27.08
CA GLY A 65 -54.64 -10.94 28.43
C GLY A 65 -53.53 -10.75 29.49
N ASN A 66 -53.84 -10.18 30.65
CA ASN A 66 -52.82 -9.71 31.62
C ASN A 66 -51.90 -10.80 32.16
N ILE A 67 -50.58 -10.51 32.22
CA ILE A 67 -49.58 -11.22 33.03
C ILE A 67 -48.92 -10.18 33.97
N PRO A 68 -48.80 -10.43 35.29
CA PRO A 68 -48.37 -9.42 36.25
C PRO A 68 -46.83 -9.24 36.31
N ALA A 69 -46.39 -8.00 36.53
CA ALA A 69 -44.98 -7.57 36.55
C ALA A 69 -44.10 -8.18 37.68
N ALA A 70 -44.65 -9.00 38.57
CA ALA A 70 -43.94 -9.59 39.70
C ALA A 70 -42.81 -10.57 39.29
N ALA A 71 -42.87 -11.15 38.08
CA ALA A 71 -41.90 -12.13 37.61
C ALA A 71 -40.49 -11.55 37.35
N PHE A 72 -40.39 -10.28 36.94
CA PHE A 72 -39.11 -9.66 36.56
C PHE A 72 -38.20 -9.32 37.75
N SER A 73 -38.79 -9.02 38.92
CA SER A 73 -38.03 -8.58 40.10
C SER A 73 -37.23 -9.71 40.77
N ALA A 74 -37.59 -10.98 40.56
CA ALA A 74 -36.97 -12.11 41.24
C ALA A 74 -35.59 -12.50 40.68
N ALA A 75 -35.32 -12.23 39.39
CA ALA A 75 -34.11 -12.72 38.71
C ALA A 75 -32.82 -11.97 39.11
N PHE A 76 -32.90 -10.67 39.42
CA PHE A 76 -31.74 -9.83 39.70
C PHE A 76 -31.30 -9.79 41.17
N GLY A 77 -32.11 -10.31 42.10
CA GLY A 77 -31.80 -10.25 43.54
C GLY A 77 -30.70 -11.20 44.03
N ALA A 78 -30.24 -12.15 43.21
CA ALA A 78 -29.42 -13.28 43.65
C ALA A 78 -27.89 -13.02 43.69
N VAL A 79 -27.39 -12.01 42.98
CA VAL A 79 -25.94 -11.81 42.76
C VAL A 79 -25.25 -11.04 43.91
N ALA A 80 -26.00 -10.41 44.81
CA ALA A 80 -25.49 -9.54 45.88
C ALA A 80 -24.81 -10.25 47.08
N LYS A 81 -24.29 -11.48 46.92
CA LYS A 81 -23.70 -12.29 48.02
C LYS A 81 -22.49 -13.16 47.61
N SER A 82 -21.48 -12.57 46.98
CA SER A 82 -20.11 -13.11 46.99
C SER A 82 -19.10 -11.98 46.82
N GLY A 83 -18.18 -11.82 47.78
CA GLY A 83 -17.13 -10.79 47.73
C GLY A 83 -15.82 -11.30 47.12
N GLU A 84 -14.91 -10.36 46.89
CA GLU A 84 -13.46 -10.55 46.69
C GLU A 84 -13.01 -11.42 45.49
N MET A 85 -12.81 -10.79 44.34
CA MET A 85 -11.70 -11.14 43.44
C MET A 85 -11.19 -9.93 42.66
N GLU A 86 -9.91 -9.96 42.26
CA GLU A 86 -9.14 -8.78 41.85
C GLU A 86 -9.44 -8.27 40.43
N ALA A 87 -9.52 -6.95 40.26
CA ALA A 87 -9.75 -6.29 38.98
C ALA A 87 -8.48 -5.71 38.30
N PRO A 88 -7.60 -6.55 37.70
CA PRO A 88 -6.75 -6.11 36.60
C PRO A 88 -6.94 -6.91 35.29
N ARG A 89 -7.57 -8.09 35.31
CA ARG A 89 -7.53 -9.05 34.18
C ARG A 89 -8.60 -8.91 33.09
N ILE A 90 -9.65 -8.11 33.30
CA ILE A 90 -10.79 -8.05 32.37
C ILE A 90 -10.55 -7.09 31.18
N ARG A 91 -9.73 -6.05 31.35
CA ARG A 91 -9.47 -4.99 30.33
C ARG A 91 -8.70 -5.44 29.07
N GLN A 92 -8.38 -6.73 28.93
CA GLN A 92 -7.61 -7.24 27.78
C GLN A 92 -8.44 -7.93 26.69
N ASN A 93 -9.73 -8.23 26.97
CA ASN A 93 -10.51 -9.16 26.14
C ASN A 93 -11.76 -8.57 25.46
N PHE A 94 -12.10 -7.29 25.68
CA PHE A 94 -13.33 -6.68 25.17
C PHE A 94 -13.10 -5.26 24.63
N PRO A 95 -13.32 -4.99 23.32
CA PRO A 95 -13.55 -3.64 22.82
C PRO A 95 -14.97 -3.17 23.21
N GLU A 96 -15.15 -1.88 23.45
CA GLU A 96 -16.35 -1.36 24.15
C GLU A 96 -17.59 -1.17 23.25
N THR A 97 -17.50 -1.41 21.95
CA THR A 97 -18.53 -1.08 20.93
C THR A 97 -19.92 -1.66 21.21
N TRP A 98 -20.00 -2.95 21.53
CA TRP A 98 -21.23 -3.68 21.84
C TRP A 98 -22.05 -3.09 23.01
N LEU A 99 -21.38 -2.42 23.97
CA LEU A 99 -22.07 -1.76 25.08
C LEU A 99 -22.86 -0.54 24.60
N TRP A 100 -22.28 0.22 23.67
CA TRP A 100 -22.89 1.41 23.08
C TRP A 100 -24.07 1.07 22.15
N GLU A 101 -24.03 -0.04 21.41
CA GLU A 101 -25.18 -0.48 20.59
C GLU A 101 -26.40 -0.87 21.44
N SER A 102 -26.21 -1.54 22.59
CA SER A 102 -27.30 -1.82 23.54
C SER A 102 -27.87 -0.53 24.15
N ILE A 103 -27.02 0.45 24.46
CA ILE A 103 -27.45 1.75 24.99
C ILE A 103 -28.21 2.55 23.92
N TYR A 104 -27.71 2.59 22.67
CA TYR A 104 -28.38 3.31 21.57
C TYR A 104 -29.73 2.70 21.18
N SER A 105 -29.82 1.37 21.10
CA SER A 105 -31.09 0.68 20.82
C SER A 105 -32.10 0.84 21.96
N GLY A 106 -31.65 0.78 23.21
CA GLY A 106 -32.47 1.10 24.38
C GLY A 106 -32.99 2.55 24.38
N LEU A 107 -32.13 3.52 24.08
CA LEU A 107 -32.51 4.95 23.97
C LEU A 107 -33.46 5.21 22.79
N ALA A 108 -33.27 4.54 21.65
CA ALA A 108 -34.18 4.63 20.51
C ALA A 108 -35.58 4.06 20.83
N ALA A 109 -35.62 2.92 21.53
CA ALA A 109 -36.88 2.33 22.01
C ALA A 109 -37.58 3.24 23.03
N LEU A 110 -36.85 3.78 24.02
CA LEU A 110 -37.36 4.75 24.99
C LEU A 110 -37.90 6.02 24.31
N ARG A 111 -37.18 6.56 23.32
CA ARG A 111 -37.62 7.71 22.54
C ARG A 111 -38.93 7.45 21.81
N SER A 112 -39.07 6.30 21.16
CA SER A 112 -40.33 5.89 20.52
C SER A 112 -41.47 5.79 21.53
N LEU A 113 -41.21 5.24 22.73
CA LEU A 113 -42.19 5.15 23.81
C LEU A 113 -42.61 6.54 24.34
N TYR A 114 -41.66 7.48 24.43
CA TYR A 114 -41.88 8.86 24.85
C TYR A 114 -42.69 9.67 23.83
N GLU A 115 -42.38 9.54 22.53
CA GLU A 115 -43.10 10.19 21.44
C GLU A 115 -44.56 9.65 21.32
N ASN A 116 -44.79 8.36 21.59
CA ASN A 116 -46.15 7.79 21.68
C ASN A 116 -46.92 8.27 22.94
N LEU A 117 -46.29 8.28 24.12
CA LEU A 117 -46.95 8.75 25.36
C LEU A 117 -47.34 10.24 25.30
N LEU A 118 -46.57 11.05 24.56
CA LEU A 118 -46.92 12.44 24.28
C LEU A 118 -48.11 12.57 23.31
N ALA A 119 -48.28 11.63 22.36
CA ALA A 119 -49.41 11.61 21.44
C ALA A 119 -50.74 11.21 22.11
N GLU A 120 -50.70 10.35 23.14
CA GLU A 120 -51.90 9.92 23.88
C GLU A 120 -52.34 10.86 25.04
N GLY A 121 -51.55 11.91 25.34
CA GLY A 121 -51.95 12.99 26.24
C GLY A 121 -52.10 12.62 27.73
N ASN A 122 -51.66 11.43 28.16
CA ASN A 122 -51.91 10.92 29.51
C ASN A 122 -50.83 11.38 30.53
N PHE A 123 -51.01 12.61 31.02
CA PHE A 123 -50.05 13.34 31.87
C PHE A 123 -49.72 12.67 33.22
N LEU A 124 -50.60 11.82 33.75
CA LEU A 124 -50.39 11.15 35.05
C LEU A 124 -49.40 9.97 34.95
N SER A 125 -49.45 9.19 33.87
CA SER A 125 -48.48 8.13 33.58
C SER A 125 -47.07 8.67 33.33
N PHE A 126 -46.97 9.84 32.69
CA PHE A 126 -45.71 10.55 32.45
C PHE A 126 -44.99 10.87 33.77
N LEU A 127 -45.74 11.38 34.75
CA LEU A 127 -45.23 11.74 36.07
C LEU A 127 -44.75 10.52 36.91
N SER A 128 -45.33 9.33 36.72
CA SER A 128 -44.83 8.13 37.40
C SER A 128 -43.47 7.66 36.89
N VAL A 129 -43.24 7.69 35.56
CA VAL A 129 -41.97 7.25 34.95
C VAL A 129 -40.80 8.12 35.45
N CYS A 130 -40.94 9.45 35.38
CA CYS A 130 -39.91 10.37 35.84
C CYS A 130 -39.55 10.24 37.33
N LEU A 131 -40.48 9.74 38.17
CA LEU A 131 -40.24 9.50 39.60
C LEU A 131 -39.53 8.18 39.90
N GLU A 132 -39.55 7.21 38.97
CA GLU A 132 -38.75 5.99 39.07
C GLU A 132 -37.35 6.19 38.47
N ASP A 133 -37.24 6.90 37.34
CA ASP A 133 -35.94 7.31 36.76
C ASP A 133 -35.07 8.08 37.76
N SER A 134 -35.69 8.95 38.56
CA SER A 134 -35.00 9.70 39.63
C SER A 134 -34.27 8.77 40.63
N LYS A 135 -34.81 7.58 40.91
CA LYS A 135 -34.15 6.59 41.77
C LYS A 135 -33.08 5.80 41.02
N TYR A 136 -33.35 5.46 39.75
CA TYR A 136 -32.43 4.69 38.92
C TYR A 136 -31.12 5.46 38.67
N VAL A 137 -31.22 6.72 38.23
CA VAL A 137 -30.06 7.61 38.00
C VAL A 137 -29.24 7.83 39.26
N ASN A 138 -29.88 8.05 40.42
CA ASN A 138 -29.18 8.20 41.70
C ASN A 138 -28.46 6.90 42.15
N SER A 139 -28.93 5.72 41.74
CA SER A 139 -28.22 4.46 42.04
C SER A 139 -26.95 4.29 41.21
N VAL A 140 -26.98 4.69 39.93
CA VAL A 140 -25.83 4.63 39.01
C VAL A 140 -24.78 5.69 39.37
N MET A 141 -25.23 6.92 39.65
CA MET A 141 -24.35 8.04 40.03
C MET A 141 -23.60 7.84 41.36
N GLY A 142 -23.98 6.85 42.17
CA GLY A 142 -23.25 6.46 43.38
C GLY A 142 -21.96 5.66 43.13
N TRP A 143 -21.71 5.19 41.91
CA TRP A 143 -20.69 4.17 41.62
C TRP A 143 -19.54 4.59 40.70
N GLU A 144 -19.32 5.88 40.42
CA GLU A 144 -18.04 6.30 39.83
C GLU A 144 -17.55 7.69 40.29
N MET A 145 -16.72 7.71 41.33
CA MET A 145 -16.03 8.94 41.80
C MET A 145 -14.51 8.76 41.84
N LYS A 146 -13.91 8.18 40.77
CA LYS A 146 -12.45 7.99 40.69
C LYS A 146 -11.85 7.78 39.29
N ILE A 147 -12.09 8.71 38.36
CA ILE A 147 -11.19 9.06 37.24
C ILE A 147 -11.53 10.50 36.80
N ARG A 148 -10.53 11.28 36.36
CA ARG A 148 -10.69 12.62 35.79
C ARG A 148 -9.57 12.91 34.78
N VAL A 149 -9.79 13.92 33.94
CA VAL A 149 -8.88 14.42 32.88
C VAL A 149 -8.81 13.53 31.64
N PHE A 150 -9.96 13.35 31.01
CA PHE A 150 -10.21 13.73 29.61
C PHE A 150 -11.71 14.10 29.49
N VAL A 151 -12.17 14.63 28.35
CA VAL A 151 -13.54 15.15 28.12
C VAL A 151 -13.92 16.32 29.05
N GLN A 152 -13.53 17.54 28.70
CA GLN A 152 -14.12 18.76 29.27
C GLN A 152 -14.35 19.90 28.25
N GLU A 153 -14.34 19.60 26.94
CA GLU A 153 -14.59 20.60 25.88
C GLU A 153 -15.84 20.30 25.04
N GLU A 154 -16.16 19.04 24.74
CA GLU A 154 -17.34 18.67 23.93
C GLU A 154 -18.69 19.01 24.58
N TYR A 155 -18.80 18.94 25.91
CA TYR A 155 -20.08 19.20 26.61
C TYR A 155 -20.47 20.70 26.66
N ARG A 156 -19.70 21.60 26.04
CA ARG A 156 -20.01 23.04 26.02
C ARG A 156 -20.86 23.47 24.83
N SER A 157 -20.73 22.84 23.67
CA SER A 157 -21.50 23.19 22.45
C SER A 157 -22.94 22.66 22.45
N LEU A 158 -23.16 21.52 23.13
CA LEU A 158 -24.47 20.86 23.22
C LEU A 158 -25.48 21.57 24.13
N TYR A 159 -25.04 22.46 25.03
CA TYR A 159 -25.92 23.14 25.99
C TYR A 159 -26.41 24.53 25.53
N GLU A 160 -25.86 25.08 24.44
CA GLU A 160 -26.20 26.44 23.95
C GLU A 160 -27.20 26.44 22.77
N ASN A 161 -27.62 25.27 22.27
CA ASN A 161 -28.39 25.13 21.01
C ASN A 161 -29.79 24.50 21.14
N LEU A 162 -30.37 24.43 22.35
CA LEU A 162 -31.71 23.85 22.57
C LEU A 162 -32.67 24.81 23.28
N ILE A 163 -33.88 24.94 22.73
CA ILE A 163 -35.04 25.74 23.19
C ILE A 163 -34.91 27.28 23.03
N PRO A 164 -35.38 27.83 21.89
CA PRO A 164 -35.97 29.17 21.86
C PRO A 164 -37.42 29.15 22.40
N GLN A 165 -37.93 30.31 22.82
CA GLN A 165 -39.33 30.57 23.21
C GLN A 165 -39.89 29.87 24.47
N GLN A 166 -39.42 30.26 25.67
CA GLN A 166 -40.33 30.62 26.79
C GLN A 166 -39.57 31.39 27.89
N HIS A 167 -39.43 32.72 27.74
CA HIS A 167 -38.64 33.53 28.69
C HIS A 167 -39.26 34.88 29.12
N ASP A 168 -40.52 35.14 28.77
CA ASP A 168 -41.18 36.45 29.01
C ASP A 168 -41.78 36.65 30.42
N ASN A 169 -41.82 35.60 31.26
CA ASN A 169 -42.39 35.68 32.61
C ASN A 169 -41.37 35.69 33.76
N CYS A 170 -40.08 35.41 33.50
CA CYS A 170 -39.04 35.43 34.54
C CYS A 170 -38.35 36.80 34.72
N VAL A 171 -38.55 37.74 33.78
CA VAL A 171 -37.88 39.06 33.76
C VAL A 171 -38.48 40.05 34.80
N LYS A 172 -39.58 39.68 35.48
CA LYS A 172 -40.34 40.59 36.36
C LYS A 172 -40.01 40.58 37.86
N HIS A 173 -39.05 39.76 38.34
CA HIS A 173 -38.78 39.66 39.79
C HIS A 173 -37.32 39.78 40.27
N MET A 174 -36.32 39.98 39.39
CA MET A 174 -34.90 40.15 39.76
C MET A 174 -34.37 41.58 39.55
N SER A 175 -35.24 42.59 39.69
CA SER A 175 -34.92 44.02 39.60
C SER A 175 -35.17 44.76 40.93
N SER A 176 -34.95 44.10 42.07
CA SER A 176 -35.15 44.68 43.41
C SER A 176 -34.21 44.12 44.48
N LEU A 177 -32.89 44.35 44.36
CA LEU A 177 -32.00 44.45 45.54
C LEU A 177 -30.71 45.24 45.24
N TYR A 178 -30.84 46.55 45.10
CA TYR A 178 -29.70 47.47 44.93
C TYR A 178 -29.60 48.37 46.16
N LEU A 179 -28.84 47.98 47.20
CA LEU A 179 -28.28 48.90 48.23
C LEU A 179 -27.40 48.17 49.29
N HIS A 180 -26.06 48.30 49.20
CA HIS A 180 -25.25 49.06 50.18
C HIS A 180 -23.73 49.03 49.90
N CYS A 181 -23.17 50.23 49.73
CA CYS A 181 -21.89 50.72 50.27
C CYS A 181 -20.57 49.93 50.12
N THR A 182 -19.62 50.59 49.42
CA THR A 182 -18.19 50.84 49.81
C THR A 182 -17.23 49.65 49.97
N LEU A 183 -15.97 49.65 49.51
CA LEU A 183 -15.04 50.62 48.87
C LEU A 183 -14.02 49.76 48.04
N LEU A 184 -13.08 50.23 47.22
CA LEU A 184 -12.45 51.55 46.97
C LEU A 184 -12.17 51.73 45.45
N PHE A 185 -11.50 52.81 45.07
CA PHE A 185 -10.84 53.12 43.78
C PHE A 185 -9.47 53.79 44.14
N PRO A 186 -8.54 54.18 43.22
CA PRO A 186 -8.49 54.04 41.76
C PRO A 186 -7.12 53.59 41.18
N ALA A 187 -7.03 53.56 39.83
CA ALA A 187 -5.92 54.08 39.00
C ALA A 187 -4.54 53.34 38.92
N CYS A 188 -3.77 53.45 37.82
CA CYS A 188 -4.10 53.61 36.38
C CYS A 188 -2.84 53.46 35.47
N LEU A 189 -3.07 53.10 34.20
CA LEU A 189 -2.40 53.58 32.96
C LEU A 189 -0.87 53.40 32.69
N ALA A 190 -0.60 52.78 31.53
CA ALA A 190 0.18 53.28 30.37
C ALA A 190 1.64 52.82 30.05
N THR A 191 1.82 52.46 28.76
CA THR A 191 2.98 52.65 27.82
C THR A 191 4.41 52.22 28.23
N ILE A 192 5.07 51.22 27.60
CA ILE A 192 5.67 51.20 26.22
C ILE A 192 6.72 52.32 26.00
N PRO A 193 7.97 52.08 25.50
CA PRO A 193 8.87 50.89 25.48
C PRO A 193 10.33 51.31 25.90
N PRO A 194 11.48 51.03 25.19
CA PRO A 194 12.06 49.81 24.59
C PRO A 194 13.52 49.47 25.12
N GLU A 195 14.12 48.43 24.50
CA GLU A 195 15.56 48.33 24.10
C GLU A 195 16.73 47.80 24.99
N ASN A 196 17.53 46.95 24.31
CA ASN A 196 19.00 46.76 24.28
C ASN A 196 19.87 46.29 25.48
N ASN A 197 20.35 45.05 25.33
CA ASN A 197 21.74 44.55 25.47
C ASN A 197 22.80 45.34 26.27
N THR A 198 23.46 44.67 27.22
CA THR A 198 24.94 44.51 27.24
C THR A 198 25.38 43.37 28.18
N SER A 199 26.66 42.96 28.11
CA SER A 199 27.23 41.82 28.83
C SER A 199 28.23 42.21 29.93
N SER A 200 28.39 41.38 30.96
CA SER A 200 29.65 41.19 31.69
C SER A 200 29.56 39.98 32.65
N THR A 201 30.72 39.46 33.06
CA THR A 201 30.87 38.19 33.81
C THR A 201 31.65 38.39 35.11
N VAL A 202 31.15 37.83 36.23
CA VAL A 202 31.94 37.63 37.47
C VAL A 202 31.55 36.29 38.10
N ASN A 203 32.55 35.50 38.51
CA ASN A 203 32.37 34.24 39.25
C ASN A 203 32.44 34.47 40.77
N PHE A 204 31.69 33.69 41.56
CA PHE A 204 32.07 33.37 42.94
C PHE A 204 31.56 32.00 43.39
N ASN A 205 32.44 31.20 44.00
CA ASN A 205 32.15 29.95 44.70
C ASN A 205 31.89 30.21 46.20
N ARG A 206 31.04 29.39 46.83
CA ARG A 206 31.20 28.88 48.21
C ARG A 206 30.25 27.69 48.49
N PRO A 207 30.51 26.84 49.50
CA PRO A 207 30.08 25.43 49.49
C PRO A 207 28.85 25.10 50.36
N THR A 208 28.50 23.81 50.35
CA THR A 208 27.42 23.13 51.07
C THR A 208 27.61 23.00 52.58
N ASN A 209 26.50 22.94 53.34
CA ASN A 209 26.35 22.09 54.53
C ASN A 209 24.90 22.06 55.06
N ARG A 210 24.27 20.88 55.12
CA ARG A 210 23.21 20.49 56.08
C ARG A 210 23.26 18.96 56.30
N PRO A 211 22.85 18.45 57.48
CA PRO A 211 23.04 17.04 57.85
C PRO A 211 21.91 16.12 57.39
N ILE A 212 22.21 14.81 57.36
CA ILE A 212 21.26 13.72 57.09
C ILE A 212 20.69 13.20 58.41
N LEU A 213 19.39 12.88 58.46
CA LEU A 213 18.74 12.21 59.60
C LEU A 213 18.64 10.69 59.34
N PRO A 214 18.75 9.83 60.38
CA PRO A 214 18.62 8.39 60.25
C PRO A 214 17.16 7.94 60.01
N PRO A 215 16.93 6.76 59.42
CA PRO A 215 15.59 6.30 59.04
C PRO A 215 14.79 5.75 60.23
N GLY A 216 13.52 6.17 60.39
CA GLY A 216 12.61 5.57 61.37
C GLY A 216 11.49 6.44 61.94
N SER A 217 11.02 7.48 61.23
CA SER A 217 9.95 8.37 61.72
C SER A 217 8.79 8.50 60.73
N GLU A 218 7.59 8.13 61.16
CA GLU A 218 6.36 8.28 60.38
C GLU A 218 5.75 9.70 60.49
N VAL A 219 4.97 10.09 59.48
CA VAL A 219 4.11 11.29 59.41
C VAL A 219 4.79 12.65 59.66
N VAL A 220 5.04 13.38 58.57
CA VAL A 220 5.30 14.83 58.59
C VAL A 220 4.17 15.55 57.83
N LYS A 221 3.56 16.55 58.46
CA LYS A 221 2.56 17.43 57.80
C LYS A 221 3.26 18.36 56.81
N PRO A 222 2.67 18.70 55.65
CA PRO A 222 3.22 19.74 54.79
C PRO A 222 3.13 21.11 55.48
N ASP A 223 4.26 21.79 55.64
CA ASP A 223 4.33 23.12 56.24
C ASP A 223 3.61 24.18 55.40
N GLN A 224 2.83 25.05 56.07
CA GLN A 224 2.31 26.26 55.45
C GLN A 224 3.40 27.35 55.43
N GLY A 225 4.15 27.39 54.33
CA GLY A 225 5.09 28.48 54.02
C GLY A 225 4.91 29.01 52.59
N PRO A 226 5.23 30.29 52.32
CA PRO A 226 5.18 30.84 50.96
C PRO A 226 6.16 30.10 50.04
N ALA A 227 5.78 29.91 48.78
CA ALA A 227 6.50 29.05 47.84
C ALA A 227 7.95 29.52 47.58
N VAL A 228 8.92 28.79 48.15
CA VAL A 228 10.35 29.02 47.92
C VAL A 228 10.73 28.56 46.51
N THR A 229 10.80 29.51 45.57
CA THR A 229 11.13 29.23 44.17
C THR A 229 12.61 28.86 43.99
N TYR A 230 12.89 27.57 44.07
CA TYR A 230 14.20 26.99 43.77
C TYR A 230 14.58 27.22 42.30
N ARG A 231 15.29 28.32 42.01
CA ARG A 231 16.03 28.46 40.74
C ARG A 231 17.15 27.42 40.71
N SER A 232 16.95 26.33 39.99
CA SER A 232 18.01 25.37 39.70
C SER A 232 19.19 26.08 39.01
N ARG A 233 20.42 25.81 39.45
CA ARG A 233 21.64 26.25 38.73
C ARG A 233 21.98 25.34 37.53
N LEU A 234 21.12 24.37 37.22
CA LEU A 234 21.12 23.69 35.95
C LEU A 234 20.55 24.65 34.90
N ARG A 235 21.37 25.02 33.91
CA ARG A 235 20.85 25.63 32.68
C ARG A 235 19.90 24.62 32.00
N PRO A 236 18.91 25.06 31.22
CA PRO A 236 18.15 24.14 30.39
C PRO A 236 19.10 23.28 29.54
N PRO A 237 18.80 21.99 29.32
CA PRO A 237 19.44 21.26 28.22
C PRO A 237 19.28 22.08 26.94
N LEU A 238 20.29 22.02 26.06
CA LEU A 238 20.52 22.91 24.89
C LEU A 238 21.27 24.24 25.16
N ALA A 239 21.38 24.75 26.40
CA ALA A 239 21.96 26.07 26.68
C ALA A 239 23.48 26.10 27.01
N GLY A 240 24.32 25.43 26.19
CA GLY A 240 25.77 25.39 26.38
C GLY A 240 26.58 25.22 25.07
N PRO A 241 27.86 25.63 25.03
CA PRO A 241 28.69 25.65 23.82
C PRO A 241 29.09 24.27 23.28
N TYR A 242 28.70 23.20 23.98
CA TYR A 242 28.91 21.80 23.58
C TYR A 242 27.59 21.06 23.34
N ALA A 243 26.49 21.76 23.07
CA ALA A 243 25.17 21.19 22.75
C ALA A 243 25.13 20.59 21.32
N PHE A 244 26.03 19.65 21.03
CA PHE A 244 26.13 18.96 19.74
C PHE A 244 25.11 17.82 19.56
N SER A 245 24.33 17.51 20.59
CA SER A 245 23.15 16.64 20.50
C SER A 245 21.86 17.45 20.36
N ARG A 246 21.66 18.06 19.17
CA ARG A 246 20.29 18.19 18.66
C ARG A 246 19.81 16.78 18.35
N ILE A 247 19.23 16.10 19.34
CA ILE A 247 18.30 15.00 19.06
C ILE A 247 17.24 15.64 18.15
N PRO A 248 17.02 15.14 16.92
CA PRO A 248 15.96 15.66 16.07
C PRO A 248 14.62 15.56 16.81
N ILE A 249 13.75 16.54 16.63
CA ILE A 249 12.36 16.39 17.08
C ILE A 249 11.85 15.09 16.43
N PRO A 250 11.28 14.14 17.20
CA PRO A 250 10.75 12.92 16.61
C PRO A 250 9.76 13.28 15.52
N ILE A 251 10.02 12.85 14.27
CA ILE A 251 9.15 13.12 13.11
C ILE A 251 7.75 12.48 13.30
N TRP A 252 7.61 11.64 14.32
CA TRP A 252 6.42 10.92 14.70
C TRP A 252 6.10 11.29 16.16
N ASP A 253 5.07 12.11 16.40
CA ASP A 253 4.45 12.29 17.72
C ASP A 253 3.64 11.05 18.16
N HIS A 254 3.87 9.91 17.52
CA HIS A 254 3.21 8.63 17.75
C HIS A 254 4.28 7.56 17.96
N PRO A 255 4.26 6.81 19.09
CA PRO A 255 5.22 5.74 19.33
C PRO A 255 5.02 4.64 18.28
N ARG A 256 6.11 4.20 17.63
CA ARG A 256 6.04 3.04 16.72
C ARG A 256 5.79 1.78 17.54
N VAL A 257 4.57 1.26 17.45
CA VAL A 257 4.21 -0.04 18.03
C VAL A 257 4.71 -1.13 17.08
N PHE A 258 5.96 -1.54 17.26
CA PHE A 258 6.50 -2.71 16.57
C PHE A 258 5.92 -3.98 17.19
N LEU A 259 5.21 -4.78 16.38
CA LEU A 259 4.89 -6.15 16.73
C LEU A 259 6.17 -6.99 16.55
N MET A 260 6.77 -7.42 17.66
CA MET A 260 8.02 -8.21 17.65
C MET A 260 7.87 -9.59 16.99
N HIS A 261 6.64 -10.06 16.80
CA HIS A 261 6.28 -11.35 16.21
C HIS A 261 5.08 -11.15 15.28
N ASP A 262 5.05 -11.85 14.13
CA ASP A 262 3.89 -11.88 13.25
C ASP A 262 2.67 -12.49 13.95
N VAL A 263 1.50 -11.87 13.77
CA VAL A 263 0.24 -12.39 14.29
C VAL A 263 -0.26 -13.50 13.37
N ALA A 264 -0.19 -14.74 13.85
CA ALA A 264 -0.67 -15.91 13.11
C ALA A 264 -2.16 -15.79 12.76
N SER A 265 -2.52 -16.18 11.53
CA SER A 265 -3.90 -16.12 11.02
C SER A 265 -4.89 -16.86 11.92
N SER A 266 -6.09 -16.29 12.09
CA SER A 266 -7.14 -16.88 12.92
C SER A 266 -7.58 -18.27 12.44
N TRP A 267 -7.52 -19.26 13.33
CA TRP A 267 -8.10 -20.59 13.14
C TRP A 267 -9.37 -20.72 14.00
N LEU A 268 -10.36 -21.48 13.51
CA LEU A 268 -11.66 -21.73 14.18
C LEU A 268 -12.54 -20.50 14.48
N PHE A 269 -12.43 -19.43 13.67
CA PHE A 269 -13.43 -18.36 13.65
C PHE A 269 -14.70 -18.80 12.88
N THR A 270 -15.48 -19.72 13.46
CA THR A 270 -16.70 -20.29 12.86
C THR A 270 -17.83 -20.42 13.87
N ASN A 271 -19.08 -20.29 13.42
CA ASN A 271 -20.27 -20.58 14.23
C ASN A 271 -20.84 -21.97 13.92
N VAL A 272 -21.60 -22.53 14.87
CA VAL A 272 -22.37 -23.78 14.72
C VAL A 272 -23.63 -23.70 15.57
N THR A 273 -24.73 -24.28 15.08
CA THR A 273 -25.95 -24.50 15.87
C THR A 273 -25.95 -25.91 16.46
N SER A 274 -26.23 -26.02 17.76
CA SER A 274 -26.62 -27.29 18.37
C SER A 274 -28.01 -27.67 17.89
N GLY A 275 -28.17 -28.87 17.34
CA GLY A 275 -29.49 -29.41 17.00
C GLY A 275 -30.26 -29.89 18.23
N TYR A 276 -31.39 -30.55 18.00
CA TYR A 276 -32.26 -31.14 19.05
C TYR A 276 -31.56 -32.08 20.06
N ASN A 277 -30.34 -32.53 19.75
CA ASN A 277 -29.48 -33.35 20.61
C ASN A 277 -28.59 -32.54 21.57
N GLY A 278 -28.67 -31.20 21.55
CA GLY A 278 -27.83 -30.30 22.36
C GLY A 278 -26.34 -30.31 21.99
N ARG A 279 -25.93 -30.91 20.86
CA ARG A 279 -24.52 -31.20 20.56
C ARG A 279 -24.14 -30.93 19.11
N ALA A 280 -23.31 -29.91 18.90
CA ALA A 280 -22.51 -29.73 17.69
C ALA A 280 -21.16 -30.47 17.81
N ILE A 281 -20.56 -30.84 16.67
CA ILE A 281 -19.21 -31.42 16.60
C ILE A 281 -18.48 -30.81 15.40
N LEU A 282 -17.35 -30.15 15.65
CA LEU A 282 -16.41 -29.68 14.62
C LEU A 282 -15.23 -30.65 14.53
N LYS A 283 -14.76 -30.92 13.30
CA LYS A 283 -13.57 -31.74 13.02
C LYS A 283 -12.61 -30.99 12.08
N PRO A 284 -11.99 -29.89 12.54
CA PRO A 284 -11.02 -29.12 11.75
C PRO A 284 -9.70 -29.88 11.60
N THR A 285 -9.02 -29.71 10.48
CA THR A 285 -7.57 -29.95 10.41
C THR A 285 -6.87 -28.85 11.18
N VAL A 286 -5.85 -29.21 11.96
CA VAL A 286 -5.01 -28.24 12.70
C VAL A 286 -3.99 -27.63 11.75
N PRO A 287 -3.72 -26.30 11.78
CA PRO A 287 -2.76 -25.68 10.87
C PRO A 287 -1.34 -26.17 11.15
N ASP A 288 -0.57 -26.41 10.08
CA ASP A 288 0.80 -26.91 10.15
C ASP A 288 1.80 -25.79 10.50
N THR A 289 1.72 -25.33 11.75
CA THR A 289 2.61 -24.30 12.31
C THR A 289 2.93 -24.60 13.77
N ILE A 290 4.16 -24.31 14.17
CA ILE A 290 4.72 -24.66 15.48
C ILE A 290 4.31 -23.58 16.50
N THR A 291 3.09 -23.69 17.03
CA THR A 291 2.50 -22.70 17.95
C THR A 291 1.61 -23.33 19.02
N SER A 292 1.14 -22.52 19.97
CA SER A 292 0.14 -22.91 20.97
C SER A 292 -1.16 -22.16 20.73
N TRP A 293 -2.12 -22.82 20.07
CA TRP A 293 -3.45 -22.27 19.84
C TRP A 293 -4.23 -22.15 21.15
N VAL A 294 -4.95 -21.03 21.32
CA VAL A 294 -5.89 -20.82 22.42
C VAL A 294 -7.29 -20.81 21.83
N ILE A 295 -8.07 -21.86 22.11
CA ILE A 295 -9.42 -22.03 21.59
C ILE A 295 -10.41 -21.51 22.64
N THR A 296 -11.24 -20.56 22.22
CA THR A 296 -12.38 -20.03 22.99
C THR A 296 -13.69 -20.41 22.30
N ALA A 297 -14.77 -20.52 23.08
CA ALA A 297 -16.11 -20.77 22.56
C ALA A 297 -17.16 -20.12 23.48
N PHE A 298 -18.29 -19.75 22.88
CA PHE A 298 -19.49 -19.30 23.58
C PHE A 298 -20.72 -19.80 22.82
N SER A 299 -21.89 -19.72 23.44
CA SER A 299 -23.18 -20.08 22.85
C SER A 299 -24.20 -19.01 23.24
N VAL A 300 -25.18 -18.75 22.37
CA VAL A 300 -26.30 -17.85 22.67
C VAL A 300 -27.59 -18.57 22.29
N ASP A 301 -28.46 -18.76 23.27
CA ASP A 301 -29.77 -19.38 23.10
C ASP A 301 -30.89 -18.33 23.34
N PRO A 302 -31.97 -18.30 22.54
CA PRO A 302 -33.06 -17.32 22.70
C PRO A 302 -33.84 -17.39 24.02
N VAL A 303 -33.76 -18.50 24.75
CA VAL A 303 -34.45 -18.73 26.03
C VAL A 303 -33.47 -18.71 27.20
N TYR A 304 -32.29 -19.33 27.05
CA TYR A 304 -31.31 -19.50 28.13
C TYR A 304 -30.17 -18.46 28.12
N GLY A 305 -30.06 -17.63 27.08
CA GLY A 305 -29.10 -16.53 27.00
C GLY A 305 -27.67 -16.95 26.65
N LEU A 306 -26.68 -16.22 27.16
CA LEU A 306 -25.26 -16.40 26.88
C LEU A 306 -24.63 -17.50 27.76
N GLY A 307 -24.16 -18.57 27.13
CA GLY A 307 -23.28 -19.58 27.74
C GLY A 307 -21.81 -19.35 27.38
N LEU A 308 -20.92 -19.44 28.37
CA LEU A 308 -19.47 -19.32 28.20
C LEU A 308 -18.77 -20.61 28.65
N ILE A 309 -17.60 -20.91 28.09
CA ILE A 309 -16.72 -21.96 28.64
C ILE A 309 -15.99 -21.46 29.89
N GLU A 310 -15.74 -22.35 30.86
CA GLU A 310 -15.08 -22.02 32.13
C GLU A 310 -13.63 -21.50 31.94
N ALA A 311 -12.90 -22.06 30.97
CA ALA A 311 -11.53 -21.67 30.65
C ALA A 311 -11.19 -21.93 29.17
N PRO A 312 -10.36 -21.08 28.52
CA PRO A 312 -9.88 -21.33 27.16
C PRO A 312 -8.98 -22.59 27.06
N THR A 313 -9.27 -23.45 26.08
CA THR A 313 -8.52 -24.69 25.85
C THR A 313 -7.24 -24.39 25.07
N LYS A 314 -6.08 -24.88 25.54
CA LYS A 314 -4.79 -24.70 24.86
C LYS A 314 -4.39 -25.96 24.09
N VAL A 315 -4.06 -25.81 22.81
CA VAL A 315 -3.60 -26.88 21.92
C VAL A 315 -2.22 -26.55 21.39
N LYS A 316 -1.19 -27.24 21.87
CA LYS A 316 0.19 -27.09 21.39
C LYS A 316 0.41 -27.96 20.14
N VAL A 317 0.84 -27.33 19.05
CA VAL A 317 1.24 -27.97 17.79
C VAL A 317 2.76 -27.88 17.69
N PHE A 318 3.43 -29.01 17.52
CA PHE A 318 4.88 -29.07 17.64
C PHE A 318 5.47 -30.29 16.93
N ARG A 319 6.45 -30.07 16.04
CA ARG A 319 7.30 -31.15 15.50
C ARG A 319 8.59 -31.23 16.35
N PRO A 320 8.98 -32.40 16.89
CA PRO A 320 10.20 -32.52 17.70
C PRO A 320 11.48 -32.48 16.87
N PHE A 321 11.39 -32.69 15.56
CA PHE A 321 12.48 -32.55 14.61
C PHE A 321 11.92 -31.91 13.34
N PHE A 322 12.58 -30.87 12.83
CA PHE A 322 12.17 -30.18 11.61
C PHE A 322 13.34 -29.42 10.97
N VAL A 323 13.20 -29.07 9.69
CA VAL A 323 14.17 -28.28 8.93
C VAL A 323 13.59 -26.93 8.51
N SER A 324 14.38 -25.87 8.72
CA SER A 324 14.04 -24.51 8.29
C SER A 324 14.99 -24.06 7.18
N LEU A 325 14.43 -23.38 6.17
CA LEU A 325 15.17 -22.61 5.18
C LEU A 325 14.93 -21.12 5.45
N ASP A 326 15.98 -20.32 5.32
CA ASP A 326 15.87 -18.88 5.10
C ASP A 326 16.37 -18.58 3.68
N LEU A 327 15.73 -17.63 3.00
CA LEU A 327 15.95 -17.36 1.58
C LEU A 327 15.86 -15.86 1.30
N PRO A 328 16.79 -15.29 0.49
CA PRO A 328 16.66 -13.91 0.05
C PRO A 328 15.47 -13.80 -0.90
N TYR A 329 14.73 -12.68 -0.82
CA TYR A 329 13.54 -12.42 -1.65
C TYR A 329 13.80 -12.64 -3.15
N SER A 330 14.96 -12.19 -3.63
CA SER A 330 15.42 -12.49 -4.99
C SER A 330 16.94 -12.48 -5.10
N ILE A 331 17.46 -13.21 -6.09
CA ILE A 331 18.86 -13.18 -6.55
C ILE A 331 18.90 -12.90 -8.05
N VAL A 332 20.07 -12.55 -8.59
CA VAL A 332 20.27 -12.35 -10.04
C VAL A 332 20.94 -13.58 -10.65
N ARG A 333 20.61 -13.88 -11.92
CA ARG A 333 21.22 -14.98 -12.68
C ARG A 333 22.76 -14.93 -12.64
N GLY A 334 23.39 -16.09 -12.44
CA GLY A 334 24.85 -16.22 -12.44
C GLY A 334 25.56 -15.57 -11.23
N GLU A 335 24.84 -15.18 -10.18
CA GLU A 335 25.41 -14.95 -8.84
C GLU A 335 25.54 -16.28 -8.09
N VAL A 336 26.44 -16.35 -7.12
CA VAL A 336 26.56 -17.51 -6.23
C VAL A 336 25.93 -17.14 -4.89
N VAL A 337 24.84 -17.82 -4.50
CA VAL A 337 24.21 -17.63 -3.18
C VAL A 337 24.51 -18.82 -2.29
N SER A 338 24.85 -18.56 -1.03
CA SER A 338 24.88 -19.59 0.01
C SER A 338 23.51 -19.65 0.69
N ILE A 339 22.82 -20.79 0.55
CA ILE A 339 21.48 -21.03 1.11
C ILE A 339 21.63 -21.55 2.55
N PRO A 340 21.21 -20.79 3.57
CA PRO A 340 21.24 -21.24 4.95
C PRO A 340 20.12 -22.25 5.24
N VAL A 341 20.49 -23.35 5.90
CA VAL A 341 19.57 -24.39 6.35
C VAL A 341 19.81 -24.62 7.85
N VAL A 342 18.75 -24.70 8.64
CA VAL A 342 18.86 -25.00 10.08
C VAL A 342 18.00 -26.22 10.41
N VAL A 343 18.63 -27.26 10.94
CA VAL A 343 17.93 -28.45 11.46
C VAL A 343 17.74 -28.29 12.96
N PHE A 344 16.50 -28.42 13.43
CA PHE A 344 16.15 -28.36 14.84
C PHE A 344 15.90 -29.75 15.41
N ASN A 345 16.46 -30.01 16.60
CA ASN A 345 16.28 -31.22 17.37
C ASN A 345 15.77 -30.87 18.78
N TYR A 346 14.55 -31.29 19.10
CA TYR A 346 13.92 -31.21 20.42
C TYR A 346 13.68 -32.58 21.05
N PHE A 347 14.37 -33.63 20.56
CA PHE A 347 14.55 -34.85 21.33
C PHE A 347 15.58 -34.62 22.45
N ASN A 348 15.59 -35.53 23.43
CA ASN A 348 16.50 -35.48 24.58
C ASN A 348 17.88 -36.12 24.30
N GLU A 349 18.16 -36.53 23.06
CA GLU A 349 19.41 -37.15 22.61
C GLU A 349 20.00 -36.44 21.37
N GLU A 350 21.31 -36.57 21.14
CA GLU A 350 21.97 -35.98 19.96
C GLU A 350 21.61 -36.76 18.69
N VAL A 351 21.14 -36.05 17.67
CA VAL A 351 20.70 -36.65 16.41
C VAL A 351 21.66 -36.26 15.30
N THR A 352 22.25 -37.27 14.65
CA THR A 352 22.91 -37.10 13.36
C THR A 352 21.85 -37.09 12.26
N ALA A 353 21.79 -35.99 11.51
CA ALA A 353 20.87 -35.80 10.38
C ALA A 353 21.66 -35.70 9.06
N GLU A 354 21.22 -36.43 8.05
CA GLU A 354 21.62 -36.19 6.66
C GLU A 354 20.64 -35.20 6.04
N VAL A 355 21.16 -34.12 5.46
CA VAL A 355 20.39 -33.06 4.83
C VAL A 355 20.71 -33.03 3.34
N THR A 356 19.71 -33.33 2.52
CA THR A 356 19.83 -33.40 1.07
C THR A 356 19.08 -32.25 0.42
N ILE A 357 19.73 -31.53 -0.49
CA ILE A 357 19.10 -30.57 -1.40
C ILE A 357 18.98 -31.20 -2.79
N LYS A 358 17.79 -31.14 -3.39
CA LYS A 358 17.52 -31.64 -4.74
C LYS A 358 17.55 -30.50 -5.77
N ASN A 359 18.12 -30.77 -6.93
CA ASN A 359 18.24 -29.89 -8.09
C ASN A 359 17.54 -30.54 -9.29
N ASP A 360 16.35 -30.07 -9.65
CA ASP A 360 15.61 -30.57 -10.81
C ASP A 360 16.09 -29.95 -12.16
N GLY A 361 17.32 -29.42 -12.20
CA GLY A 361 18.00 -28.88 -13.39
C GLY A 361 18.06 -27.36 -13.48
N GLU A 362 17.52 -26.65 -12.49
CA GLU A 362 17.31 -25.20 -12.51
C GLU A 362 18.55 -24.39 -12.09
N PHE A 363 19.49 -25.03 -11.36
CA PHE A 363 20.69 -24.41 -10.81
C PHE A 363 21.91 -25.36 -10.85
N GLU A 364 23.08 -24.88 -10.40
CA GLU A 364 24.30 -25.68 -10.20
C GLU A 364 24.83 -25.52 -8.78
N PHE A 365 25.24 -26.64 -8.17
CA PHE A 365 26.02 -26.61 -6.94
C PHE A 365 27.39 -25.97 -7.20
N SER A 366 27.71 -24.93 -6.46
CA SER A 366 28.82 -24.03 -6.75
C SER A 366 30.00 -24.31 -5.84
N ASP A 367 30.80 -25.31 -6.22
CA ASP A 367 31.72 -25.96 -5.29
C ASP A 367 33.11 -25.34 -5.17
N ALA A 368 33.71 -25.53 -3.98
CA ALA A 368 35.14 -25.41 -3.78
C ALA A 368 35.90 -26.69 -4.18
N THR A 369 35.24 -27.85 -4.23
CA THR A 369 35.88 -29.17 -4.35
C THR A 369 35.28 -30.02 -5.47
N ASN A 370 36.13 -30.81 -6.14
CA ASN A 370 35.68 -31.86 -7.07
C ASN A 370 35.34 -33.20 -6.38
N GLU A 371 35.32 -33.22 -5.04
CA GLU A 371 34.99 -34.42 -4.25
C GLU A 371 33.47 -34.60 -4.16
N VAL A 372 32.89 -35.03 -5.28
CA VAL A 372 31.51 -35.52 -5.35
C VAL A 372 31.43 -36.80 -4.54
N ILE A 373 30.58 -36.82 -3.51
CA ILE A 373 30.08 -38.08 -2.93
C ILE A 373 29.02 -38.60 -3.90
N ASP A 374 29.17 -39.84 -4.37
CA ASP A 374 28.44 -40.37 -5.53
C ASP A 374 26.92 -40.16 -5.48
N GLY A 375 26.48 -39.23 -6.34
CA GLY A 375 25.09 -38.96 -6.66
C GLY A 375 25.04 -38.27 -8.02
N PRO A 376 23.93 -38.40 -8.78
CA PRO A 376 23.76 -37.61 -10.00
C PRO A 376 23.77 -36.12 -9.65
N SER A 377 24.17 -35.26 -10.60
CA SER A 377 24.24 -33.79 -10.44
C SER A 377 22.92 -33.08 -10.05
N ALA A 378 21.86 -33.86 -9.88
CA ALA A 378 20.52 -33.49 -9.44
C ALA A 378 20.33 -33.56 -7.90
N GLN A 379 21.32 -33.95 -7.09
CA GLN A 379 21.21 -33.87 -5.63
C GLN A 379 22.56 -33.71 -4.92
N ARG A 380 22.55 -33.17 -3.69
CA ARG A 380 23.72 -33.08 -2.80
C ARG A 380 23.31 -33.24 -1.33
N SER A 381 24.03 -34.09 -0.60
CA SER A 381 23.87 -34.26 0.85
C SER A 381 25.00 -33.59 1.65
N LYS A 382 24.68 -33.07 2.84
CA LYS A 382 25.62 -32.75 3.93
C LYS A 382 25.12 -33.42 5.21
N THR A 383 26.01 -33.96 6.05
CA THR A 383 25.65 -34.55 7.36
C THR A 383 25.95 -33.56 8.49
N VAL A 384 25.01 -33.40 9.42
CA VAL A 384 25.12 -32.51 10.59
C VAL A 384 24.79 -33.26 11.88
N ARG A 385 25.42 -32.89 13.00
CA ARG A 385 25.07 -33.37 14.35
C ARG A 385 24.32 -32.28 15.11
N VAL A 386 23.12 -32.61 15.58
CA VAL A 386 22.21 -31.66 16.25
C VAL A 386 22.01 -32.08 17.70
N LYS A 387 22.50 -31.27 18.64
CA LYS A 387 22.43 -31.55 20.08
C LYS A 387 20.97 -31.54 20.58
N PRO A 388 20.68 -32.18 21.74
CA PRO A 388 19.35 -32.12 22.35
C PRO A 388 18.87 -30.67 22.54
N ASN A 389 17.59 -30.42 22.25
CA ASN A 389 16.93 -29.12 22.40
C ASN A 389 17.72 -27.94 21.76
N SER A 390 18.21 -28.12 20.54
CA SER A 390 19.01 -27.12 19.81
C SER A 390 18.76 -27.11 18.30
N GLY A 391 19.25 -26.06 17.63
CA GLY A 391 19.36 -26.00 16.17
C GLY A 391 20.82 -26.05 15.72
N ALA A 392 21.09 -26.71 14.58
CA ALA A 392 22.40 -26.72 13.94
C ALA A 392 22.30 -26.15 12.51
N PRO A 393 23.08 -25.10 12.17
CA PRO A 393 23.13 -24.54 10.82
C PRO A 393 24.07 -25.31 9.90
N LEU A 394 23.78 -25.26 8.60
CA LEU A 394 24.64 -25.68 7.50
C LEU A 394 24.27 -24.87 6.24
N SER A 395 25.14 -24.85 5.22
CA SER A 395 24.91 -24.06 4.01
C SER A 395 25.02 -24.88 2.71
N PHE A 396 24.36 -24.43 1.65
CA PHE A 396 24.57 -24.93 0.28
C PHE A 396 24.77 -23.78 -0.71
N MET A 397 25.95 -23.71 -1.33
CA MET A 397 26.22 -22.74 -2.40
C MET A 397 25.62 -23.19 -3.73
N ILE A 398 24.77 -22.34 -4.33
CA ILE A 398 24.16 -22.57 -5.65
C ILE A 398 24.31 -21.37 -6.58
N THR A 399 24.38 -21.63 -7.88
CA THR A 399 24.30 -20.63 -8.96
C THR A 399 23.05 -20.93 -9.80
N PRO A 400 22.09 -20.00 -9.92
CA PRO A 400 20.89 -20.22 -10.72
C PRO A 400 21.18 -20.10 -12.22
N LYS A 401 20.61 -21.02 -13.01
CA LYS A 401 20.61 -20.96 -14.49
C LYS A 401 19.30 -20.44 -15.05
N ALA A 402 18.18 -20.95 -14.52
CA ALA A 402 16.84 -20.54 -14.93
C ALA A 402 16.52 -19.10 -14.45
N LEU A 403 15.63 -18.43 -15.17
CA LEU A 403 15.02 -17.15 -14.77
C LEU A 403 13.58 -17.41 -14.30
N GLY A 404 13.11 -16.64 -13.32
CA GLY A 404 11.82 -16.86 -12.66
C GLY A 404 11.97 -17.59 -11.33
N TYR A 405 10.93 -18.31 -10.90
CA TYR A 405 10.96 -19.05 -9.63
C TYR A 405 11.60 -20.43 -9.82
N ILE A 406 12.70 -20.70 -9.11
CA ILE A 406 13.31 -22.02 -8.97
C ILE A 406 12.88 -22.67 -7.65
N SER A 407 12.85 -24.00 -7.58
CA SER A 407 12.33 -24.77 -6.45
C SER A 407 13.47 -25.32 -5.58
N ILE A 408 13.65 -24.73 -4.40
CA ILE A 408 14.63 -25.14 -3.40
C ILE A 408 13.97 -26.18 -2.49
N ARG A 409 14.15 -27.46 -2.82
CA ARG A 409 13.65 -28.59 -2.04
C ARG A 409 14.77 -29.20 -1.19
N VAL A 410 14.57 -29.18 0.13
CA VAL A 410 15.53 -29.70 1.11
C VAL A 410 14.85 -30.68 2.06
N THR A 411 15.47 -31.83 2.26
CA THR A 411 14.99 -32.90 3.15
C THR A 411 16.04 -33.21 4.20
N ALA A 412 15.67 -33.15 5.48
CA ALA A 412 16.51 -33.59 6.59
C ALA A 412 16.01 -34.95 7.08
N THR A 413 16.88 -35.96 7.11
CA THR A 413 16.55 -37.33 7.52
C THR A 413 17.48 -37.80 8.64
N SER A 414 16.94 -38.58 9.56
CA SER A 414 17.68 -39.19 10.67
C SER A 414 17.10 -40.56 11.01
N LYS A 415 17.73 -41.28 11.94
CA LYS A 415 17.23 -42.58 12.41
C LYS A 415 15.90 -42.51 13.19
N LEU A 416 15.50 -41.33 13.68
CA LEU A 416 14.33 -41.14 14.55
C LEU A 416 13.18 -40.42 13.84
N ALA A 417 13.51 -39.47 12.96
CA ALA A 417 12.56 -38.61 12.26
C ALA A 417 13.14 -38.10 10.94
N GLY A 418 12.26 -37.72 10.02
CA GLY A 418 12.61 -36.96 8.83
C GLY A 418 11.60 -35.84 8.61
N ASP A 419 12.05 -34.77 7.97
CA ASP A 419 11.24 -33.60 7.64
C ASP A 419 11.71 -33.01 6.29
N GLY A 420 10.82 -32.30 5.60
CA GLY A 420 11.08 -31.83 4.23
C GLY A 420 10.35 -30.55 3.91
N VAL A 421 11.06 -29.63 3.25
CA VAL A 421 10.61 -28.28 2.96
C VAL A 421 10.90 -27.93 1.49
N ASP A 422 9.92 -27.34 0.83
CA ASP A 422 9.98 -26.90 -0.57
C ASP A 422 9.63 -25.42 -0.61
N ARG A 423 10.57 -24.59 -1.10
CA ARG A 423 10.43 -23.13 -1.14
C ARG A 423 10.88 -22.60 -2.50
N LYS A 424 10.15 -21.62 -3.03
CA LYS A 424 10.49 -20.99 -4.31
C LYS A 424 11.39 -19.79 -4.12
N LEU A 425 12.50 -19.74 -4.85
CA LEU A 425 13.47 -18.64 -4.88
C LEU A 425 13.35 -17.89 -6.20
N LEU A 426 13.23 -16.56 -6.17
CA LEU A 426 13.06 -15.73 -7.36
C LEU A 426 14.41 -15.35 -7.97
N VAL A 427 14.67 -15.80 -9.19
CA VAL A 427 15.84 -15.43 -10.00
C VAL A 427 15.44 -14.33 -10.99
N LYS A 428 15.92 -13.12 -10.74
CA LYS A 428 15.76 -11.95 -11.63
C LYS A 428 16.85 -11.96 -12.73
N PRO A 429 16.56 -11.50 -13.95
CA PRO A 429 17.59 -11.19 -14.94
C PRO A 429 18.37 -9.93 -14.55
N GLU A 430 19.57 -9.78 -15.09
CA GLU A 430 20.48 -8.64 -14.92
C GLU A 430 19.83 -7.34 -15.43
N GLY A 431 20.21 -6.15 -14.91
CA GLY A 431 19.71 -4.86 -15.42
C GLY A 431 18.31 -4.47 -14.92
N GLU A 432 17.67 -3.48 -15.57
CA GLU A 432 16.30 -3.02 -15.24
C GLU A 432 15.27 -3.50 -16.29
N THR A 433 14.16 -4.10 -15.82
CA THR A 433 13.07 -4.55 -16.68
C THR A 433 12.30 -3.39 -17.30
N GLN A 434 12.26 -3.38 -18.63
CA GLN A 434 11.44 -2.47 -19.43
C GLN A 434 10.16 -3.19 -19.86
N TYR A 435 9.02 -2.51 -19.74
CA TYR A 435 7.71 -3.04 -20.10
C TYR A 435 7.17 -2.34 -21.35
N ARG A 436 6.50 -3.08 -22.24
CA ARG A 436 5.85 -2.58 -23.44
C ARG A 436 4.52 -3.31 -23.64
N ASN A 437 3.51 -2.58 -24.10
CA ASN A 437 2.23 -3.14 -24.47
C ASN A 437 1.80 -2.61 -25.84
N LYS A 438 1.08 -3.42 -26.61
CA LYS A 438 0.40 -3.03 -27.83
C LYS A 438 -1.02 -3.59 -27.76
N ALA A 439 -1.95 -2.74 -27.33
CA ALA A 439 -3.37 -3.07 -27.21
C ALA A 439 -4.16 -2.58 -28.43
N ILE A 440 -5.10 -3.39 -28.92
CA ILE A 440 -5.93 -3.13 -30.09
C ILE A 440 -7.38 -3.44 -29.75
N PHE A 441 -8.28 -2.50 -30.03
CA PHE A 441 -9.72 -2.75 -30.02
C PHE A 441 -10.14 -3.38 -31.35
N VAL A 442 -10.72 -4.58 -31.28
CA VAL A 442 -11.23 -5.35 -32.42
C VAL A 442 -12.75 -5.24 -32.43
N ASP A 443 -13.33 -4.78 -33.54
CA ASP A 443 -14.78 -4.65 -33.71
C ASP A 443 -15.24 -5.47 -34.92
N LEU A 444 -16.06 -6.49 -34.66
CA LEU A 444 -16.68 -7.36 -35.67
C LEU A 444 -18.21 -7.18 -35.72
N ARG A 445 -18.74 -6.03 -35.27
CA ARG A 445 -20.18 -5.72 -35.38
C ARG A 445 -20.58 -5.30 -36.80
N SER A 446 -19.62 -4.79 -37.59
CA SER A 446 -19.83 -4.32 -38.98
C SER A 446 -18.94 -5.01 -40.02
N LYS A 447 -18.00 -5.87 -39.60
CA LYS A 447 -17.09 -6.63 -40.46
C LYS A 447 -16.92 -8.04 -39.89
N ASN A 448 -16.99 -9.08 -40.72
CA ASN A 448 -16.93 -10.47 -40.26
C ASN A 448 -15.50 -10.96 -39.93
N GLU A 449 -14.48 -10.18 -40.32
CA GLU A 449 -13.07 -10.47 -40.13
C GLU A 449 -12.27 -9.19 -39.89
N PHE A 450 -11.28 -9.27 -39.00
CA PHE A 450 -10.25 -8.26 -38.76
C PHE A 450 -8.86 -8.91 -38.85
N LYS A 451 -7.90 -8.24 -39.49
CA LYS A 451 -6.50 -8.70 -39.62
C LYS A 451 -5.53 -7.56 -39.32
N THR A 452 -4.49 -7.84 -38.55
CA THR A 452 -3.38 -6.90 -38.27
C THR A 452 -2.08 -7.66 -37.95
N ASN A 453 -0.95 -6.96 -37.91
CA ASN A 453 0.36 -7.49 -37.54
C ASN A 453 1.04 -6.55 -36.52
N ILE A 454 1.62 -7.11 -35.47
CA ILE A 454 2.37 -6.38 -34.44
C ILE A 454 3.82 -6.84 -34.44
N THR A 455 4.72 -5.92 -34.78
CA THR A 455 6.18 -6.07 -34.60
C THR A 455 6.56 -5.77 -33.16
N LEU A 456 7.55 -6.50 -32.61
CA LEU A 456 8.02 -6.35 -31.23
C LEU A 456 9.39 -5.64 -31.20
N ASP A 457 9.41 -4.43 -30.64
CA ASP A 457 10.52 -3.48 -30.72
C ASP A 457 11.60 -3.75 -29.66
N PHE A 458 12.37 -4.83 -29.84
CA PHE A 458 13.50 -5.15 -28.96
C PHE A 458 14.77 -4.37 -29.37
N PRO A 459 15.39 -3.57 -28.48
CA PRO A 459 16.64 -2.88 -28.77
C PRO A 459 17.85 -3.83 -28.80
N LYS A 460 18.96 -3.41 -29.41
CA LYS A 460 20.18 -4.24 -29.54
C LYS A 460 20.87 -4.58 -28.21
N ASN A 461 20.62 -3.81 -27.15
CA ASN A 461 21.31 -3.90 -25.87
C ASN A 461 20.45 -4.62 -24.80
N ILE A 462 19.59 -5.56 -25.20
CA ILE A 462 18.86 -6.40 -24.27
C ILE A 462 19.78 -7.40 -23.57
N VAL A 463 19.45 -7.73 -22.32
CA VAL A 463 20.07 -8.82 -21.58
C VAL A 463 19.61 -10.16 -22.18
N PRO A 464 20.51 -11.09 -22.54
CA PRO A 464 20.14 -12.34 -23.20
C PRO A 464 19.15 -13.20 -22.42
N ASP A 465 18.17 -13.76 -23.14
CA ASP A 465 17.05 -14.58 -22.64
C ASP A 465 16.13 -13.89 -21.61
N SER A 466 16.26 -12.56 -21.43
CA SER A 466 15.37 -11.77 -20.55
C SER A 466 14.04 -11.40 -21.22
N GLU A 467 13.86 -11.69 -22.51
CA GLU A 467 12.60 -11.43 -23.20
C GLU A 467 11.48 -12.33 -22.68
N PHE A 468 10.36 -11.73 -22.28
CA PHE A 468 9.11 -12.41 -21.97
C PHE A 468 8.01 -11.75 -22.79
N ILE A 469 7.20 -12.56 -23.48
CA ILE A 469 6.17 -12.11 -24.42
C ILE A 469 4.87 -12.80 -24.04
N GLU A 470 3.81 -12.03 -23.84
CA GLU A 470 2.47 -12.51 -23.49
C GLU A 470 1.46 -11.96 -24.50
N ILE A 471 0.51 -12.79 -24.90
CA ILE A 471 -0.67 -12.37 -25.65
C ILE A 471 -1.91 -12.49 -24.76
N SER A 472 -2.85 -11.56 -24.91
CA SER A 472 -4.14 -11.62 -24.23
C SER A 472 -5.31 -11.26 -25.15
N ALA A 473 -6.48 -11.78 -24.83
CA ALA A 473 -7.75 -11.35 -25.42
C ALA A 473 -8.90 -11.45 -24.41
N VAL A 474 -9.81 -10.48 -24.46
CA VAL A 474 -10.99 -10.38 -23.59
C VAL A 474 -12.12 -9.64 -24.30
N GLY A 475 -13.36 -10.08 -24.09
CA GLY A 475 -14.56 -9.57 -24.77
C GLY A 475 -15.14 -8.28 -24.19
N ASP A 476 -14.36 -7.58 -23.37
CA ASP A 476 -14.79 -6.40 -22.61
C ASP A 476 -13.68 -5.33 -22.60
N ILE A 477 -14.07 -4.06 -22.64
CA ILE A 477 -13.14 -2.93 -22.71
C ILE A 477 -12.39 -2.74 -21.39
N LEU A 478 -13.05 -2.92 -20.24
CA LEU A 478 -12.43 -2.88 -18.91
C LEU A 478 -11.90 -4.24 -18.46
N GLY A 479 -12.18 -5.32 -19.21
CA GLY A 479 -11.67 -6.68 -19.01
C GLY A 479 -10.23 -6.80 -18.48
N PRO A 480 -9.23 -6.06 -19.03
CA PRO A 480 -7.85 -6.11 -18.53
C PRO A 480 -7.66 -5.52 -17.11
N SER A 481 -8.50 -4.56 -16.69
CA SER A 481 -8.41 -3.88 -15.38
C SER A 481 -9.05 -4.67 -14.25
N ILE A 482 -10.12 -5.43 -14.53
CA ILE A 482 -10.92 -6.17 -13.54
C ILE A 482 -10.10 -7.17 -12.68
N PRO A 483 -9.16 -7.98 -13.21
CA PRO A 483 -8.33 -8.83 -12.33
C PRO A 483 -7.41 -8.00 -11.42
N ASN A 484 -6.93 -6.87 -11.93
CA ASN A 484 -5.81 -6.08 -11.44
C ASN A 484 -6.20 -4.82 -10.63
N LEU A 485 -7.41 -4.79 -10.07
CA LEU A 485 -8.01 -3.68 -9.31
C LEU A 485 -7.18 -3.02 -8.18
N GLN A 486 -6.05 -3.62 -7.77
CA GLN A 486 -5.13 -3.11 -6.74
C GLN A 486 -3.74 -2.71 -7.31
N ASN A 487 -3.44 -3.08 -8.57
CA ASN A 487 -2.13 -2.96 -9.20
C ASN A 487 -2.25 -2.43 -10.65
N LEU A 488 -3.13 -1.43 -10.88
CA LEU A 488 -3.43 -0.94 -12.22
C LEU A 488 -2.27 -0.21 -12.90
N ILE A 489 -1.30 0.31 -12.15
CA ILE A 489 0.01 0.76 -12.66
C ILE A 489 1.14 0.18 -11.79
N ARG A 490 2.39 0.28 -12.28
CA ARG A 490 3.57 -0.29 -11.60
C ARG A 490 4.39 0.71 -10.77
N MET A 491 4.08 2.01 -10.86
CA MET A 491 4.72 3.05 -10.06
C MET A 491 4.26 2.97 -8.59
N PRO A 492 5.05 3.43 -7.60
CA PRO A 492 4.74 3.27 -6.17
C PRO A 492 3.64 4.23 -5.70
N PHE A 493 3.07 3.96 -4.50
CA PHE A 493 1.87 4.65 -3.99
C PHE A 493 2.01 5.14 -2.52
N GLY A 494 2.58 6.34 -2.35
CA GLY A 494 2.95 6.93 -1.06
C GLY A 494 2.37 8.32 -0.75
N CYS A 495 1.65 8.95 -1.66
CA CYS A 495 0.88 10.18 -1.36
C CYS A 495 -0.64 9.94 -1.46
N GLY A 496 -1.46 10.87 -0.94
CA GLY A 496 -2.93 10.77 -1.01
C GLY A 496 -3.46 10.55 -2.42
N GLU A 497 -3.03 11.36 -3.39
CA GLU A 497 -3.34 11.15 -4.81
C GLU A 497 -3.08 9.70 -5.29
N GLN A 498 -1.97 9.11 -4.86
CA GLN A 498 -1.58 7.77 -5.28
C GLN A 498 -2.41 6.68 -4.61
N ASN A 499 -2.84 6.90 -3.37
CA ASN A 499 -3.82 6.04 -2.71
C ASN A 499 -5.18 6.08 -3.43
N MET A 500 -5.58 7.23 -3.97
CA MET A 500 -6.81 7.35 -4.76
C MET A 500 -6.84 6.47 -6.03
N LEU A 501 -5.69 6.01 -6.55
CA LEU A 501 -5.67 5.01 -7.63
C LEU A 501 -6.16 3.63 -7.18
N ASN A 502 -6.00 3.27 -5.91
CA ASN A 502 -6.56 2.02 -5.36
C ASN A 502 -8.05 2.19 -5.01
N PHE A 503 -8.53 3.44 -4.90
CA PHE A 503 -9.90 3.79 -4.55
C PHE A 503 -10.79 3.97 -5.78
N VAL A 504 -10.56 5.00 -6.60
CA VAL A 504 -11.52 5.45 -7.65
C VAL A 504 -11.79 4.39 -8.73
N PRO A 505 -10.80 3.66 -9.27
CA PRO A 505 -11.05 2.61 -10.26
C PRO A 505 -11.92 1.46 -9.73
N ASN A 506 -11.92 1.18 -8.41
CA ASN A 506 -12.86 0.22 -7.82
C ASN A 506 -14.30 0.76 -7.89
N ILE A 507 -14.53 2.05 -7.60
CA ILE A 507 -15.85 2.69 -7.77
C ILE A 507 -16.32 2.59 -9.22
N VAL A 508 -15.45 2.97 -10.17
CA VAL A 508 -15.76 3.00 -11.60
C VAL A 508 -16.09 1.61 -12.14
N ILE A 509 -15.32 0.59 -11.77
CA ILE A 509 -15.54 -0.79 -12.21
C ILE A 509 -16.76 -1.42 -11.52
N MET A 510 -17.06 -1.09 -10.25
CA MET A 510 -18.32 -1.47 -9.61
C MET A 510 -19.53 -0.85 -10.33
N SER A 511 -19.50 0.46 -10.60
CA SER A 511 -20.55 1.15 -11.38
C SER A 511 -20.74 0.53 -12.76
N TYR A 512 -19.65 0.30 -13.50
CA TYR A 512 -19.68 -0.32 -14.83
C TYR A 512 -20.38 -1.68 -14.77
N LEU A 513 -19.89 -2.59 -13.93
CA LEU A 513 -20.39 -3.95 -13.82
C LEU A 513 -21.83 -4.02 -13.29
N GLN A 514 -22.25 -3.06 -12.47
CA GLN A 514 -23.65 -2.93 -12.04
C GLN A 514 -24.54 -2.49 -13.21
N ASN A 515 -24.13 -1.47 -13.97
CA ASN A 515 -24.89 -0.91 -15.08
C ASN A 515 -25.00 -1.90 -16.26
N THR A 516 -23.94 -2.65 -16.57
CA THR A 516 -23.95 -3.73 -17.58
C THR A 516 -24.57 -5.04 -17.08
N ARG A 517 -24.93 -5.13 -15.79
CA ARG A 517 -25.46 -6.34 -15.11
C ARG A 517 -24.50 -7.53 -15.14
N GLN A 518 -23.20 -7.26 -15.06
CA GLN A 518 -22.09 -8.22 -15.03
C GLN A 518 -21.45 -8.38 -13.64
N LEU A 519 -21.86 -7.59 -12.64
CA LEU A 519 -21.30 -7.64 -11.29
C LEU A 519 -21.56 -8.99 -10.62
N THR A 520 -20.49 -9.62 -10.11
CA THR A 520 -20.58 -10.87 -9.33
C THR A 520 -20.28 -10.61 -7.85
N PRO A 521 -20.85 -11.39 -6.91
CA PRO A 521 -20.61 -11.19 -5.47
C PRO A 521 -19.13 -11.26 -5.08
N ALA A 522 -18.33 -12.07 -5.78
CA ALA A 522 -16.89 -12.19 -5.55
C ALA A 522 -16.12 -10.92 -5.94
N ILE A 523 -16.48 -10.27 -7.06
CA ILE A 523 -15.89 -8.99 -7.45
C ILE A 523 -16.38 -7.89 -6.50
N GLN A 524 -17.70 -7.85 -6.23
CA GLN A 524 -18.31 -6.87 -5.33
C GLN A 524 -17.65 -6.86 -3.95
N SER A 525 -17.51 -8.02 -3.29
CA SER A 525 -16.87 -8.13 -1.99
C SER A 525 -15.37 -7.77 -2.03
N LYS A 526 -14.65 -8.16 -3.09
CA LYS A 526 -13.23 -7.81 -3.28
C LYS A 526 -13.06 -6.28 -3.41
N SER A 527 -13.88 -5.62 -4.21
CA SER A 527 -13.84 -4.17 -4.42
C SER A 527 -14.33 -3.38 -3.23
N MET A 528 -15.40 -3.79 -2.54
CA MET A 528 -15.86 -3.16 -1.29
C MET A 528 -14.73 -3.11 -0.25
N ARG A 529 -14.05 -4.23 -0.02
CA ARG A 529 -12.89 -4.27 0.90
C ARG A 529 -11.75 -3.34 0.47
N TYR A 530 -11.50 -3.19 -0.83
CA TYR A 530 -10.51 -2.23 -1.33
C TYR A 530 -10.96 -0.76 -1.17
N LEU A 531 -12.25 -0.47 -1.34
CA LEU A 531 -12.82 0.85 -1.05
C LEU A 531 -12.72 1.18 0.45
N GLU A 532 -13.10 0.27 1.34
CA GLU A 532 -12.96 0.43 2.79
C GLU A 532 -11.50 0.70 3.20
N THR A 533 -10.57 -0.11 2.68
CA THR A 533 -9.13 0.05 2.94
C THR A 533 -8.61 1.38 2.40
N GLY A 534 -8.95 1.73 1.15
CA GLY A 534 -8.53 2.98 0.51
C GLY A 534 -9.11 4.22 1.18
N TYR A 535 -10.35 4.16 1.67
CA TYR A 535 -11.00 5.22 2.45
C TYR A 535 -10.28 5.45 3.78
N GLN A 536 -10.05 4.40 4.56
CA GLN A 536 -9.30 4.49 5.83
C GLN A 536 -7.87 5.01 5.61
N GLN A 537 -7.21 4.58 4.54
CA GLN A 537 -5.89 5.08 4.16
C GLN A 537 -5.93 6.55 3.71
N GLU A 538 -6.98 6.99 3.01
CA GLU A 538 -7.08 8.38 2.56
C GLU A 538 -7.34 9.35 3.72
N LEU A 539 -8.07 8.92 4.75
CA LEU A 539 -8.27 9.71 5.97
C LEU A 539 -6.96 10.03 6.70
N THR A 540 -5.87 9.28 6.46
CA THR A 540 -4.54 9.63 7.01
C THR A 540 -3.91 10.88 6.36
N TYR A 541 -4.42 11.30 5.20
CA TYR A 541 -4.03 12.52 4.50
C TYR A 541 -4.98 13.70 4.76
N ARG A 542 -6.08 13.50 5.51
CA ARG A 542 -6.98 14.56 5.96
C ARG A 542 -6.32 15.46 7.01
N ARG A 543 -6.57 16.75 6.93
CA ARG A 543 -6.10 17.80 7.84
C ARG A 543 -7.18 18.19 8.85
N ASP A 544 -6.78 18.95 9.87
CA ASP A 544 -7.71 19.39 10.93
C ASP A 544 -8.76 20.41 10.45
N ASP A 545 -8.49 21.11 9.33
CA ASP A 545 -9.40 22.05 8.68
C ASP A 545 -10.37 21.40 7.67
N GLY A 546 -10.41 20.06 7.58
CA GLY A 546 -11.27 19.31 6.68
C GLY A 546 -10.68 19.05 5.28
N SER A 547 -9.56 19.70 4.93
CA SER A 547 -8.90 19.54 3.64
C SER A 547 -7.98 18.31 3.56
N PHE A 548 -7.48 17.99 2.37
CA PHE A 548 -6.55 16.89 2.12
C PHE A 548 -5.24 17.40 1.50
N SER A 549 -4.10 16.83 1.90
CA SER A 549 -2.77 17.18 1.36
C SER A 549 -1.92 15.94 1.09
N ALA A 550 -1.02 16.02 0.10
CA ALA A 550 -0.30 14.85 -0.45
C ALA A 550 0.40 13.99 0.61
N PHE A 551 0.91 14.60 1.68
CA PHE A 551 1.57 13.94 2.82
C PHE A 551 0.89 14.25 4.16
N GLY A 552 -0.41 14.57 4.13
CA GLY A 552 -1.23 14.85 5.33
C GLY A 552 -0.64 15.98 6.17
N LYS A 553 -0.61 15.82 7.49
CA LYS A 553 -0.08 16.82 8.44
C LYS A 553 1.40 17.17 8.24
N SER A 554 2.14 16.45 7.41
CA SER A 554 3.53 16.78 7.02
C SER A 554 3.63 18.02 6.13
N ASP A 555 2.56 18.35 5.40
CA ASP A 555 2.46 19.56 4.58
C ASP A 555 1.93 20.75 5.41
N PRO A 556 2.24 22.01 5.05
CA PRO A 556 1.76 23.18 5.80
C PRO A 556 0.26 23.46 5.57
N ASN A 557 -0.26 23.19 4.37
CA ASN A 557 -1.61 23.54 3.92
C ASN A 557 -2.31 22.34 3.27
N GLY A 558 -3.64 22.37 3.22
CA GLY A 558 -4.43 21.54 2.30
C GLY A 558 -4.21 21.91 0.84
N SER A 559 -4.47 20.97 -0.07
CA SER A 559 -4.47 21.23 -1.51
C SER A 559 -5.89 21.39 -2.06
N THR A 560 -6.10 22.43 -2.86
CA THR A 560 -7.37 22.69 -3.57
C THR A 560 -7.70 21.56 -4.53
N TRP A 561 -6.71 21.17 -5.33
CA TRP A 561 -6.87 20.06 -6.26
C TRP A 561 -7.18 18.72 -5.58
N LEU A 562 -6.37 18.31 -4.57
CA LEU A 562 -6.56 17.00 -3.93
C LEU A 562 -7.85 16.94 -3.11
N THR A 563 -8.18 18.00 -2.36
CA THR A 563 -9.42 18.07 -1.58
C THR A 563 -10.65 17.92 -2.48
N ALA A 564 -10.64 18.52 -3.67
CA ALA A 564 -11.71 18.35 -4.65
C ALA A 564 -11.77 16.91 -5.18
N PHE A 565 -10.63 16.32 -5.54
CA PHE A 565 -10.55 14.95 -6.04
C PHE A 565 -11.07 13.92 -5.01
N VAL A 566 -10.70 14.08 -3.74
CA VAL A 566 -11.16 13.24 -2.63
C VAL A 566 -12.65 13.43 -2.37
N ALA A 567 -13.14 14.67 -2.23
CA ALA A 567 -14.56 14.95 -1.96
C ALA A 567 -15.49 14.38 -3.06
N LYS A 568 -15.13 14.58 -4.34
CA LYS A 568 -15.82 13.95 -5.48
C LYS A 568 -15.84 12.43 -5.35
N SER A 569 -14.69 11.82 -5.11
CA SER A 569 -14.56 10.37 -5.08
C SER A 569 -15.28 9.73 -3.89
N PHE A 570 -15.24 10.36 -2.71
CA PHE A 570 -15.98 9.94 -1.52
C PHE A 570 -17.51 10.00 -1.76
N GLN A 571 -18.00 11.05 -2.43
CA GLN A 571 -19.40 11.11 -2.85
C GLN A 571 -19.75 9.97 -3.82
N GLN A 572 -18.89 9.68 -4.81
CA GLN A 572 -19.10 8.56 -5.73
C GLN A 572 -19.03 7.17 -5.05
N ALA A 573 -18.29 7.05 -3.93
CA ALA A 573 -18.15 5.81 -3.17
C ALA A 573 -19.32 5.54 -2.19
N SER A 574 -20.01 6.59 -1.73
CA SER A 574 -21.12 6.50 -0.77
C SER A 574 -22.27 5.51 -1.09
N PRO A 575 -22.59 5.14 -2.35
CA PRO A 575 -23.56 4.08 -2.64
C PRO A 575 -23.06 2.66 -2.38
N TYR A 576 -21.76 2.48 -2.10
CA TYR A 576 -21.08 1.18 -2.03
C TYR A 576 -20.45 0.89 -0.66
N ILE A 577 -20.00 1.93 0.05
CA ILE A 577 -19.38 1.84 1.38
C ILE A 577 -19.89 2.96 2.29
N THR A 578 -19.85 2.72 3.61
CA THR A 578 -20.20 3.74 4.60
C THR A 578 -19.16 4.85 4.61
N VAL A 579 -19.55 6.06 4.19
CA VAL A 579 -18.72 7.27 4.19
C VAL A 579 -19.38 8.31 5.09
N GLU A 580 -18.62 8.94 5.99
CA GLU A 580 -19.13 10.07 6.77
C GLU A 580 -19.44 11.28 5.89
N GLU A 581 -20.72 11.62 5.73
CA GLU A 581 -21.18 12.78 4.95
C GLU A 581 -20.53 14.09 5.41
N ARG A 582 -20.36 14.27 6.73
CA ARG A 582 -19.64 15.39 7.35
C ARG A 582 -18.25 15.62 6.74
N ILE A 583 -17.50 14.55 6.43
CA ILE A 583 -16.14 14.67 5.87
C ILE A 583 -16.19 15.20 4.42
N ILE A 584 -17.25 14.90 3.68
CA ILE A 584 -17.50 15.47 2.35
C ILE A 584 -17.94 16.94 2.48
N GLU A 585 -18.85 17.26 3.41
CA GLU A 585 -19.31 18.63 3.63
C GLU A 585 -18.18 19.58 4.06
N GLU A 586 -17.33 19.17 5.01
CA GLU A 586 -16.17 19.94 5.47
C GLU A 586 -15.19 20.22 4.33
N ALA A 587 -14.90 19.21 3.50
CA ALA A 587 -14.02 19.36 2.34
C ALA A 587 -14.61 20.32 1.28
N LEU A 588 -15.92 20.23 1.00
CA LEU A 588 -16.62 21.13 0.07
C LEU A 588 -16.72 22.57 0.63
N GLN A 589 -16.90 22.73 1.94
CA GLN A 589 -16.93 24.05 2.59
C GLN A 589 -15.55 24.71 2.51
N TRP A 590 -14.48 23.99 2.87
CA TRP A 590 -13.10 24.48 2.74
C TRP A 590 -12.76 24.90 1.31
N LEU A 591 -13.24 24.16 0.30
CA LEU A 591 -13.10 24.56 -1.10
C LEU A 591 -13.88 25.85 -1.42
N GLN A 592 -15.13 25.98 -0.97
CA GLN A 592 -15.92 27.21 -1.13
C GLN A 592 -15.24 28.43 -0.49
N ASP A 593 -14.72 28.28 0.73
CA ASP A 593 -14.10 29.36 1.50
C ASP A 593 -12.79 29.86 0.86
N ASN A 594 -12.12 29.00 0.09
CA ASN A 594 -10.94 29.34 -0.71
C ASN A 594 -11.27 29.80 -2.15
N GLN A 595 -12.55 29.91 -2.55
CA GLN A 595 -12.92 30.44 -3.87
C GLN A 595 -12.60 31.94 -3.98
N GLY A 596 -11.79 32.30 -4.98
CA GLY A 596 -11.44 33.70 -5.26
C GLY A 596 -12.67 34.54 -5.66
N PRO A 597 -12.68 35.86 -5.41
CA PRO A 597 -13.86 36.72 -5.63
C PRO A 597 -14.32 36.79 -7.09
N GLY A 598 -13.43 36.47 -8.05
CA GLY A 598 -13.76 36.34 -9.47
C GLY A 598 -14.32 34.98 -9.90
N GLY A 599 -14.50 34.03 -8.97
CA GLY A 599 -15.02 32.68 -9.22
C GLY A 599 -13.97 31.59 -9.46
N ASN A 600 -12.69 31.96 -9.59
CA ASN A 600 -11.60 30.99 -9.72
C ASN A 600 -11.29 30.26 -8.41
N PHE A 601 -10.71 29.07 -8.53
CA PHE A 601 -10.11 28.35 -7.41
C PHE A 601 -8.58 28.42 -7.53
N PRO A 602 -7.88 29.17 -6.66
CA PRO A 602 -6.43 29.12 -6.57
C PRO A 602 -5.97 27.82 -5.89
N GLU A 603 -4.73 27.41 -6.14
CA GLU A 603 -4.12 26.32 -5.39
C GLU A 603 -3.53 26.87 -4.08
N VAL A 604 -3.98 26.34 -2.95
CA VAL A 604 -3.58 26.76 -1.58
C VAL A 604 -2.40 25.94 -1.06
N GLY A 605 -2.27 24.69 -1.52
CA GLY A 605 -1.25 23.75 -1.08
C GLY A 605 -0.09 23.63 -2.06
N HIS A 606 0.70 22.57 -1.90
CA HIS A 606 1.57 22.10 -2.96
C HIS A 606 0.87 20.98 -3.75
N VAL A 607 0.72 21.16 -5.05
CA VAL A 607 0.26 20.11 -5.97
C VAL A 607 1.44 19.59 -6.76
N SER A 608 1.66 18.28 -6.62
CA SER A 608 2.70 17.53 -7.29
C SER A 608 2.55 17.51 -8.81
N HIS A 609 1.34 17.61 -9.36
CA HIS A 609 1.03 17.56 -10.79
C HIS A 609 0.83 18.97 -11.38
N ARG A 610 1.85 19.53 -12.03
CA ARG A 610 1.84 20.93 -12.47
C ARG A 610 0.91 21.22 -13.65
N ASP A 611 0.60 20.22 -14.47
CA ASP A 611 -0.38 20.39 -15.55
C ASP A 611 -1.79 20.64 -15.00
N MET A 612 -2.18 20.01 -13.88
CA MET A 612 -3.43 20.32 -13.17
C MET A 612 -3.46 21.75 -12.59
N GLN A 613 -2.31 22.29 -12.16
CA GLN A 613 -2.19 23.69 -11.75
C GLN A 613 -2.36 24.68 -12.92
N GLY A 614 -2.16 24.20 -14.16
CA GLY A 614 -2.21 24.99 -15.39
C GLY A 614 -0.88 25.69 -15.69
N GLY A 615 -0.05 25.08 -16.55
CA GLY A 615 1.19 25.69 -17.04
C GLY A 615 0.93 27.05 -17.69
N ALA A 616 1.43 28.12 -17.06
CA ALA A 616 1.24 29.54 -17.42
C ALA A 616 -0.22 30.07 -17.50
N ALA A 617 -1.24 29.21 -17.39
CA ALA A 617 -2.62 29.50 -17.78
C ALA A 617 -3.61 29.75 -16.60
N LYS A 618 -3.27 30.70 -15.72
CA LYS A 618 -4.19 31.39 -14.78
C LYS A 618 -5.19 30.51 -13.99
N GLY A 619 -4.82 29.28 -13.62
CA GLY A 619 -5.66 28.39 -12.79
C GLY A 619 -6.99 27.94 -13.44
N LEU A 620 -7.15 28.04 -14.76
CA LEU A 620 -8.41 27.67 -15.43
C LEU A 620 -8.70 26.17 -15.29
N ALA A 621 -7.70 25.32 -15.51
CA ALA A 621 -7.84 23.86 -15.41
C ALA A 621 -8.24 23.41 -13.99
N LEU A 622 -7.60 23.98 -12.96
CA LEU A 622 -7.97 23.75 -11.56
C LEU A 622 -9.40 24.23 -11.24
N THR A 623 -9.79 25.40 -11.77
CA THR A 623 -11.17 25.94 -11.61
C THR A 623 -12.21 25.03 -12.28
N ALA A 624 -11.89 24.45 -13.44
CA ALA A 624 -12.76 23.47 -14.09
C ALA A 624 -12.83 22.14 -13.30
N PHE A 625 -11.73 21.65 -12.74
CA PHE A 625 -11.69 20.43 -11.93
C PHE A 625 -12.49 20.54 -10.61
N THR A 626 -12.36 21.67 -9.93
CA THR A 626 -13.18 22.00 -8.75
C THR A 626 -14.66 22.18 -9.12
N LEU A 627 -14.97 22.83 -10.25
CA LEU A 627 -16.34 22.90 -10.77
C LEU A 627 -16.93 21.50 -11.04
N LEU A 628 -16.20 20.57 -11.66
CA LEU A 628 -16.65 19.18 -11.86
C LEU A 628 -17.02 18.51 -10.52
N THR A 629 -16.23 18.75 -9.47
CA THR A 629 -16.50 18.24 -8.11
C THR A 629 -17.81 18.78 -7.54
N PHE A 630 -18.07 20.09 -7.67
CA PHE A 630 -19.33 20.69 -7.22
C PHE A 630 -20.54 20.28 -8.08
N LEU A 631 -20.37 20.06 -9.39
CA LEU A 631 -21.44 19.57 -10.28
C LEU A 631 -21.85 18.13 -9.96
N GLU A 632 -20.88 17.24 -9.71
CA GLU A 632 -21.16 15.84 -9.37
C GLU A 632 -21.75 15.66 -7.97
N THR A 633 -21.38 16.53 -7.01
CA THR A 633 -21.94 16.55 -5.64
C THR A 633 -23.27 17.33 -5.54
N GLN A 634 -23.65 18.12 -6.54
CA GLN A 634 -24.79 19.05 -6.50
C GLN A 634 -26.13 18.40 -6.12
N LYS A 635 -26.35 17.13 -6.50
CA LYS A 635 -27.59 16.39 -6.24
C LYS A 635 -27.81 16.11 -4.75
N THR A 636 -26.72 15.89 -4.01
CA THR A 636 -26.73 15.72 -2.55
C THR A 636 -26.65 17.08 -1.86
N ASN A 637 -25.81 17.98 -2.39
CA ASN A 637 -25.40 19.22 -1.75
C ASN A 637 -25.80 20.48 -2.54
N PRO A 638 -27.09 20.88 -2.54
CA PRO A 638 -27.57 22.07 -3.25
C PRO A 638 -27.06 23.40 -2.66
N LYS A 639 -26.45 23.36 -1.46
CA LYS A 639 -25.89 24.51 -0.73
C LYS A 639 -24.91 25.34 -1.58
N PHE A 640 -24.11 24.69 -2.42
CA PHE A 640 -22.99 25.30 -3.14
C PHE A 640 -23.34 25.96 -4.48
N LYS A 641 -24.62 26.15 -4.82
CA LYS A 641 -25.03 26.69 -6.13
C LYS A 641 -24.34 28.02 -6.50
N ASN A 642 -24.25 28.98 -5.59
CA ASN A 642 -23.57 30.27 -5.82
C ASN A 642 -22.08 30.10 -6.19
N THR A 643 -21.43 29.07 -5.64
CA THR A 643 -20.03 28.72 -5.93
C THR A 643 -19.88 28.08 -7.32
N ILE A 644 -20.84 27.23 -7.73
CA ILE A 644 -20.95 26.69 -9.09
C ILE A 644 -21.15 27.81 -10.10
N ASP A 645 -22.16 28.65 -9.90
CA ASP A 645 -22.54 29.73 -10.82
C ASP A 645 -21.34 30.67 -11.07
N LYS A 646 -20.62 31.08 -10.01
CA LYS A 646 -19.38 31.88 -10.11
C LYS A 646 -18.25 31.19 -10.88
N ALA A 647 -18.06 29.88 -10.70
CA ALA A 647 -16.97 29.15 -11.36
C ALA A 647 -17.23 28.97 -12.86
N VAL A 648 -18.48 28.70 -13.25
CA VAL A 648 -18.92 28.76 -14.65
C VAL A 648 -18.64 30.14 -15.23
N ASP A 649 -19.05 31.20 -14.53
CA ASP A 649 -18.82 32.60 -14.91
C ASP A 649 -17.33 32.92 -15.14
N TYR A 650 -16.43 32.41 -14.29
CA TYR A 650 -14.98 32.60 -14.47
C TYR A 650 -14.45 31.90 -15.72
N ILE A 651 -14.86 30.65 -15.95
CA ILE A 651 -14.41 29.87 -17.12
C ILE A 651 -14.88 30.55 -18.40
N VAL A 652 -16.15 30.93 -18.48
CA VAL A 652 -16.75 31.61 -19.63
C VAL A 652 -16.03 32.92 -19.97
N LYS A 653 -15.70 33.74 -18.96
CA LYS A 653 -14.95 35.00 -19.13
C LYS A 653 -13.50 34.84 -19.58
N ASN A 654 -12.95 33.62 -19.52
CA ASN A 654 -11.56 33.32 -19.90
C ASN A 654 -11.47 32.32 -21.09
N LEU A 655 -12.56 32.14 -21.87
CA LEU A 655 -12.53 31.34 -23.10
C LEU A 655 -11.80 32.06 -24.25
N GLU A 656 -11.88 33.38 -24.31
CA GLU A 656 -11.24 34.17 -25.37
C GLU A 656 -9.72 34.21 -25.19
N GLY A 657 -8.98 33.77 -26.22
CA GLY A 657 -7.52 33.65 -26.18
C GLY A 657 -7.00 32.42 -25.41
N LEU A 658 -7.85 31.44 -25.09
CA LEU A 658 -7.43 30.20 -24.45
C LEU A 658 -6.71 29.26 -25.44
N GLU A 659 -5.40 29.10 -25.26
CA GLU A 659 -4.56 28.30 -26.16
C GLU A 659 -4.15 26.90 -25.62
N ASP A 660 -4.10 26.70 -24.30
CA ASP A 660 -3.65 25.43 -23.70
C ASP A 660 -4.67 24.29 -23.95
N PRO A 661 -4.32 23.24 -24.72
CA PRO A 661 -5.22 22.12 -25.00
C PRO A 661 -5.72 21.40 -23.75
N TYR A 662 -4.95 21.44 -22.65
CA TYR A 662 -5.32 20.78 -21.40
C TYR A 662 -6.44 21.53 -20.68
N ALA A 663 -6.24 22.83 -20.45
CA ALA A 663 -7.29 23.71 -19.94
C ALA A 663 -8.56 23.71 -20.81
N ILE A 664 -8.43 23.61 -22.14
CA ILE A 664 -9.57 23.49 -23.07
C ILE A 664 -10.34 22.18 -22.83
N ALA A 665 -9.65 21.03 -22.77
CA ALA A 665 -10.30 19.72 -22.65
C ALA A 665 -11.15 19.58 -21.38
N ILE A 666 -10.59 19.93 -20.21
CA ILE A 666 -11.30 19.84 -18.94
C ILE A 666 -12.43 20.88 -18.80
N SER A 667 -12.20 22.11 -19.26
CA SER A 667 -13.22 23.16 -19.25
C SER A 667 -14.38 22.85 -20.21
N SER A 668 -14.11 22.14 -21.31
CA SER A 668 -15.14 21.70 -22.24
C SER A 668 -16.08 20.71 -21.56
N TYR A 669 -15.56 19.68 -20.89
CA TYR A 669 -16.38 18.73 -20.14
C TYR A 669 -17.19 19.42 -19.02
N ALA A 670 -16.56 20.32 -18.26
CA ALA A 670 -17.21 21.07 -17.18
C ALA A 670 -18.38 21.94 -17.68
N LEU A 671 -18.21 22.65 -18.81
CA LEU A 671 -19.29 23.46 -19.40
C LEU A 671 -20.41 22.63 -20.04
N HIS A 672 -20.11 21.40 -20.50
CA HIS A 672 -21.15 20.47 -20.96
C HIS A 672 -21.99 19.93 -19.80
N LEU A 673 -21.37 19.47 -18.70
CA LEU A 673 -22.10 19.05 -17.49
C LEU A 673 -22.88 20.20 -16.83
N ALA A 674 -22.34 21.43 -16.84
CA ALA A 674 -23.06 22.62 -16.37
C ALA A 674 -24.22 23.05 -17.30
N GLY A 675 -24.34 22.47 -18.51
CA GLY A 675 -25.37 22.81 -19.49
C GLY A 675 -25.25 24.22 -20.07
N HIS A 676 -24.10 24.89 -19.93
CA HIS A 676 -23.96 26.31 -20.25
C HIS A 676 -23.97 26.57 -21.78
N PRO A 677 -24.60 27.65 -22.30
CA PRO A 677 -24.67 27.94 -23.74
C PRO A 677 -23.32 28.01 -24.46
N SER A 678 -22.25 28.47 -23.80
CA SER A 678 -20.89 28.50 -24.38
C SER A 678 -20.26 27.12 -24.60
N LYS A 679 -20.92 26.01 -24.25
CA LYS A 679 -20.42 24.65 -24.46
C LYS A 679 -20.07 24.36 -25.93
N ASP A 680 -20.84 24.92 -26.88
CA ASP A 680 -20.60 24.74 -28.31
C ASP A 680 -19.37 25.55 -28.79
N GLN A 681 -19.16 26.76 -28.24
CA GLN A 681 -17.98 27.58 -28.52
C GLN A 681 -16.68 26.87 -28.08
N ILE A 682 -16.65 26.31 -26.87
CA ILE A 682 -15.48 25.57 -26.39
C ILE A 682 -15.34 24.20 -27.06
N PHE A 683 -16.44 23.56 -27.51
CA PHE A 683 -16.36 22.34 -28.30
C PHE A 683 -15.65 22.57 -29.65
N HIS A 684 -15.99 23.65 -30.37
CA HIS A 684 -15.27 24.03 -31.59
C HIS A 684 -13.79 24.36 -31.33
N LEU A 685 -13.47 24.98 -30.19
CA LEU A 685 -12.08 25.21 -29.78
C LEU A 685 -11.35 23.89 -29.50
N LEU A 686 -11.97 22.95 -28.77
CA LEU A 686 -11.43 21.61 -28.53
C LEU A 686 -11.14 20.86 -29.84
N GLU A 687 -12.08 20.90 -30.78
CA GLU A 687 -11.93 20.29 -32.11
C GLU A 687 -10.78 20.90 -32.92
N SER A 688 -10.57 22.22 -32.84
CA SER A 688 -9.43 22.89 -33.49
C SER A 688 -8.06 22.41 -32.99
N LYS A 689 -8.00 21.78 -31.80
CA LYS A 689 -6.77 21.22 -31.20
C LYS A 689 -6.64 19.70 -31.36
N ALA A 690 -7.63 19.03 -31.97
CA ALA A 690 -7.63 17.59 -32.17
C ALA A 690 -6.52 17.13 -33.14
N LYS A 691 -5.99 15.93 -32.93
CA LYS A 691 -4.89 15.33 -33.70
C LYS A 691 -5.24 13.89 -34.06
N GLY A 692 -4.72 13.42 -35.21
CA GLY A 692 -5.02 12.09 -35.74
C GLY A 692 -5.90 12.14 -36.99
N ASP A 693 -6.66 11.07 -37.23
CA ASP A 693 -7.42 10.81 -38.45
C ASP A 693 -8.76 10.11 -38.12
N SER A 694 -9.39 9.46 -39.12
CA SER A 694 -10.65 8.73 -38.97
C SER A 694 -10.52 7.37 -38.27
N GLU A 695 -9.32 6.84 -38.06
CA GLU A 695 -9.11 5.61 -37.28
C GLU A 695 -8.77 5.90 -35.82
N MET A 696 -7.99 6.96 -35.55
CA MET A 696 -7.48 7.34 -34.23
C MET A 696 -7.54 8.85 -34.01
N LYS A 697 -8.22 9.33 -32.96
CA LYS A 697 -8.36 10.77 -32.64
C LYS A 697 -7.96 11.06 -31.20
N TYR A 698 -7.12 12.06 -30.97
CA TYR A 698 -6.52 12.33 -29.65
C TYR A 698 -6.05 13.78 -29.48
N TRP A 699 -5.73 14.16 -28.26
CA TRP A 699 -5.20 15.47 -27.89
C TRP A 699 -3.85 15.32 -27.19
N LYS A 700 -2.87 16.14 -27.58
CA LYS A 700 -1.55 16.24 -26.92
C LYS A 700 -1.04 17.68 -26.94
N LYS A 701 -0.30 18.07 -25.90
CA LYS A 701 0.48 19.32 -25.88
C LYS A 701 1.55 19.29 -27.00
N PRO A 702 2.07 20.45 -27.44
CA PRO A 702 3.29 20.47 -28.25
C PRO A 702 4.46 19.83 -27.49
N ILE A 703 5.49 19.39 -28.22
CA ILE A 703 6.77 18.95 -27.62
C ILE A 703 7.64 20.21 -27.45
N PRO A 704 8.40 20.37 -26.35
CA PRO A 704 9.24 21.54 -26.13
C PRO A 704 10.35 21.67 -27.18
N GLU A 705 10.66 22.89 -27.61
CA GLU A 705 11.77 23.15 -28.54
C GLU A 705 13.11 22.67 -27.95
N GLY A 706 13.66 21.60 -28.54
CA GLY A 706 14.92 20.98 -28.11
C GLY A 706 14.75 19.53 -27.64
N ASP A 707 13.59 19.16 -27.10
CA ASP A 707 13.26 17.79 -26.69
C ASP A 707 12.62 16.95 -27.83
N GLU A 708 12.49 17.50 -29.04
CA GLU A 708 12.06 16.75 -30.25
C GLU A 708 12.90 15.47 -30.52
N LYS A 709 14.14 15.43 -30.03
CA LYS A 709 15.06 14.29 -30.17
C LYS A 709 15.01 13.33 -28.98
N ASN A 710 14.21 13.61 -27.95
CA ASN A 710 14.01 12.74 -26.80
C ASN A 710 13.27 11.46 -27.25
N PRO A 711 13.93 10.28 -27.24
CA PRO A 711 13.33 9.05 -27.73
C PRO A 711 12.19 8.53 -26.85
N TRP A 712 11.96 9.10 -25.67
CA TRP A 712 10.90 8.65 -24.77
C TRP A 712 9.50 9.13 -25.20
N HIS A 713 9.38 10.31 -25.85
CA HIS A 713 8.09 10.85 -26.30
C HIS A 713 7.37 9.98 -27.34
N GLU A 714 8.11 9.16 -28.10
CA GLU A 714 7.54 8.19 -29.07
C GLU A 714 7.38 6.77 -28.48
N ARG A 715 8.12 6.45 -27.41
CA ARG A 715 8.29 5.07 -26.91
C ARG A 715 7.51 4.76 -25.63
N LEU A 716 6.92 5.76 -25.00
CA LEU A 716 6.14 5.65 -23.76
C LEU A 716 4.81 6.40 -23.93
N PRO A 717 3.69 5.90 -23.37
CA PRO A 717 2.45 6.67 -23.28
C PRO A 717 2.67 7.96 -22.48
N ASN A 718 2.04 9.05 -22.93
CA ASN A 718 2.05 10.33 -22.23
C ASN A 718 0.73 10.49 -21.44
N GLY A 719 0.82 10.53 -20.10
CA GLY A 719 -0.36 10.55 -19.24
C GLY A 719 -1.23 11.80 -19.43
N VAL A 720 -0.62 12.97 -19.57
CA VAL A 720 -1.34 14.23 -19.83
C VAL A 720 -2.14 14.16 -21.13
N ALA A 721 -1.61 13.52 -22.18
CA ALA A 721 -2.31 13.29 -23.44
C ALA A 721 -3.48 12.30 -23.31
N VAL A 722 -3.32 11.25 -22.49
CA VAL A 722 -4.42 10.33 -22.12
C VAL A 722 -5.52 11.07 -21.35
N GLU A 723 -5.16 11.87 -20.36
CA GLU A 723 -6.11 12.63 -19.54
C GLU A 723 -6.94 13.63 -20.37
N MET A 724 -6.30 14.44 -21.22
CA MET A 724 -7.01 15.33 -22.16
C MET A 724 -7.94 14.57 -23.09
N THR A 725 -7.47 13.44 -23.63
CA THR A 725 -8.25 12.63 -24.58
C THR A 725 -9.41 11.91 -23.89
N ALA A 726 -9.29 11.61 -22.59
CA ALA A 726 -10.37 11.08 -21.77
C ALA A 726 -11.44 12.13 -21.43
N TYR A 727 -11.06 13.37 -21.07
CA TYR A 727 -12.02 14.49 -20.95
C TYR A 727 -12.70 14.83 -22.28
N ALA A 728 -11.98 14.74 -23.40
CA ALA A 728 -12.57 14.87 -24.72
C ALA A 728 -13.58 13.74 -25.01
N LEU A 729 -13.24 12.48 -24.73
CA LEU A 729 -14.18 11.35 -24.87
C LEU A 729 -15.45 11.56 -24.02
N LEU A 730 -15.31 11.99 -22.77
CA LEU A 730 -16.45 12.32 -21.91
C LEU A 730 -17.31 13.45 -22.52
N THR A 731 -16.68 14.51 -23.02
CA THR A 731 -17.38 15.60 -23.72
C THR A 731 -18.16 15.10 -24.94
N TYR A 732 -17.61 14.15 -25.70
CA TYR A 732 -18.28 13.51 -26.84
C TYR A 732 -19.51 12.69 -26.41
N LEU A 733 -19.44 12.01 -25.26
CA LEU A 733 -20.54 11.23 -24.70
C LEU A 733 -21.70 12.11 -24.19
N GLU A 734 -21.40 13.30 -23.65
CA GLU A 734 -22.41 14.32 -23.26
C GLU A 734 -23.03 15.05 -24.46
N ARG A 735 -22.49 14.86 -25.67
CA ARG A 735 -23.07 15.34 -26.95
C ARG A 735 -23.72 14.23 -27.76
N ASP A 736 -23.75 13.00 -27.25
CA ASP A 736 -24.19 11.77 -27.94
C ASP A 736 -23.51 11.52 -29.31
N LEU A 737 -22.28 12.03 -29.49
CA LEU A 737 -21.47 11.85 -30.71
C LEU A 737 -20.79 10.46 -30.73
N MET A 738 -21.61 9.42 -30.74
CA MET A 738 -21.22 8.03 -30.48
C MET A 738 -20.27 7.42 -31.52
N GLU A 739 -20.39 7.79 -32.79
CA GLU A 739 -19.53 7.25 -33.86
C GLU A 739 -18.14 7.90 -33.81
N ASP A 740 -18.07 9.22 -33.68
CA ASP A 740 -16.84 10.00 -33.55
C ASP A 740 -16.09 9.73 -32.23
N ALA A 741 -16.77 9.19 -31.21
CA ALA A 741 -16.15 8.71 -29.98
C ALA A 741 -15.31 7.44 -30.17
N LEU A 742 -15.56 6.63 -31.21
CA LEU A 742 -14.85 5.36 -31.42
C LEU A 742 -13.37 5.53 -31.79
N PRO A 743 -12.94 6.47 -32.67
CA PRO A 743 -11.53 6.82 -32.87
C PRO A 743 -10.81 7.27 -31.59
N ILE A 744 -11.54 7.94 -30.67
CA ILE A 744 -10.99 8.43 -29.40
C ILE A 744 -10.74 7.25 -28.44
N MET A 745 -11.73 6.37 -28.31
CA MET A 745 -11.62 5.13 -27.53
C MET A 745 -10.52 4.22 -28.05
N LYS A 746 -10.41 4.00 -29.38
CA LYS A 746 -9.36 3.16 -29.97
C LYS A 746 -7.97 3.65 -29.57
N TRP A 747 -7.75 4.97 -29.60
CA TRP A 747 -6.46 5.55 -29.21
C TRP A 747 -6.19 5.38 -27.71
N LEU A 748 -7.18 5.63 -26.86
CA LEU A 748 -7.07 5.39 -25.41
C LEU A 748 -6.77 3.92 -25.09
N VAL A 749 -7.46 2.97 -25.72
CA VAL A 749 -7.17 1.53 -25.57
C VAL A 749 -5.72 1.23 -25.94
N ALA A 750 -5.18 1.83 -27.01
CA ALA A 750 -3.80 1.63 -27.45
C ALA A 750 -2.73 2.25 -26.52
N GLN A 751 -3.08 3.19 -25.63
CA GLN A 751 -2.16 3.75 -24.63
C GLN A 751 -2.06 2.92 -23.33
N ARG A 752 -2.94 1.93 -23.13
CA ARG A 752 -3.01 1.17 -21.86
C ARG A 752 -1.80 0.27 -21.64
N ASN A 753 -1.42 0.14 -20.37
CA ASN A 753 -0.45 -0.84 -19.92
C ASN A 753 -1.03 -2.27 -19.94
N ASP A 754 -0.17 -3.26 -19.69
CA ASP A 754 -0.46 -4.69 -19.69
C ASP A 754 -1.14 -5.20 -18.40
N GLU A 755 -1.29 -4.33 -17.39
CA GLU A 755 -2.13 -4.55 -16.21
C GLU A 755 -3.53 -3.92 -16.33
N GLY A 756 -3.82 -3.22 -17.43
CA GLY A 756 -5.11 -2.61 -17.74
C GLY A 756 -5.28 -1.15 -17.33
N GLY A 757 -4.34 -0.53 -16.60
CA GLY A 757 -4.29 0.92 -16.38
C GLY A 757 -3.52 1.66 -17.48
N PHE A 758 -2.99 2.84 -17.17
CA PHE A 758 -2.21 3.68 -18.07
C PHE A 758 -0.81 3.96 -17.49
N ALA A 759 -0.25 5.17 -17.61
CA ALA A 759 1.11 5.46 -17.19
C ALA A 759 1.22 5.98 -15.74
N SER A 760 0.25 6.76 -15.27
CA SER A 760 0.24 7.44 -13.97
C SER A 760 -1.11 7.31 -13.24
N THR A 761 -1.37 8.19 -12.27
CA THR A 761 -2.57 8.23 -11.43
C THR A 761 -3.78 8.79 -12.19
N GLN A 762 -3.72 10.07 -12.60
CA GLN A 762 -4.86 10.77 -13.21
C GLN A 762 -5.25 10.18 -14.56
N ASP A 763 -4.27 9.83 -15.39
CA ASP A 763 -4.52 9.25 -16.71
C ASP A 763 -5.25 7.89 -16.61
N THR A 764 -4.95 7.11 -15.57
CA THR A 764 -5.62 5.84 -15.28
C THR A 764 -7.02 6.06 -14.72
N VAL A 765 -7.21 6.99 -13.79
CA VAL A 765 -8.53 7.26 -13.20
C VAL A 765 -9.49 7.85 -14.24
N VAL A 766 -9.11 8.94 -14.91
CA VAL A 766 -9.97 9.60 -15.91
C VAL A 766 -10.10 8.73 -17.17
N GLY A 767 -9.03 8.04 -17.59
CA GLY A 767 -9.04 7.12 -18.72
C GLY A 767 -9.95 5.91 -18.53
N ILE A 768 -9.90 5.23 -17.37
CA ILE A 768 -10.83 4.13 -17.07
C ILE A 768 -12.26 4.65 -16.91
N TYR A 769 -12.47 5.83 -16.32
CA TYR A 769 -13.81 6.45 -16.24
C TYR A 769 -14.40 6.75 -17.63
N ALA A 770 -13.66 7.39 -18.52
CA ALA A 770 -14.11 7.70 -19.88
C ALA A 770 -14.37 6.42 -20.70
N LEU A 771 -13.50 5.41 -20.61
CA LEU A 771 -13.72 4.11 -21.23
C LEU A 771 -14.95 3.40 -20.66
N SER A 772 -15.22 3.50 -19.34
CA SER A 772 -16.41 2.92 -18.72
C SER A 772 -17.71 3.53 -19.26
N LYS A 773 -17.76 4.87 -19.39
CA LYS A 773 -18.96 5.58 -19.83
C LYS A 773 -19.29 5.34 -21.30
N LEU A 774 -18.29 5.13 -22.15
CA LEU A 774 -18.53 4.64 -23.51
C LEU A 774 -18.94 3.16 -23.50
N ALA A 775 -18.26 2.31 -22.74
CA ALA A 775 -18.55 0.87 -22.67
C ALA A 775 -19.98 0.59 -22.20
N GLU A 776 -20.51 1.35 -21.22
CA GLU A 776 -21.92 1.32 -20.82
C GLU A 776 -22.89 1.54 -22.00
N LYS A 777 -22.55 2.42 -22.95
CA LYS A 777 -23.35 2.71 -24.15
C LYS A 777 -23.12 1.73 -25.32
N ILE A 778 -22.00 1.00 -25.39
CA ILE A 778 -21.65 0.13 -26.54
C ILE A 778 -21.53 -1.38 -26.25
N SER A 779 -21.65 -1.81 -24.98
CA SER A 779 -21.52 -3.22 -24.58
C SER A 779 -22.57 -4.13 -25.24
N SER A 780 -22.14 -5.31 -25.69
CA SER A 780 -23.01 -6.32 -26.32
C SER A 780 -23.09 -7.58 -25.46
N PRO A 781 -24.29 -8.08 -25.09
CA PRO A 781 -24.44 -9.33 -24.35
C PRO A 781 -24.17 -10.58 -25.21
N ASN A 782 -23.89 -10.39 -26.50
CA ASN A 782 -23.62 -11.43 -27.48
C ASN A 782 -22.26 -11.15 -28.13
N VAL A 783 -21.20 -11.72 -27.54
CA VAL A 783 -19.86 -11.82 -28.13
C VAL A 783 -19.59 -13.29 -28.42
N GLN A 784 -19.22 -13.59 -29.65
CA GLN A 784 -18.82 -14.91 -30.11
C GLN A 784 -17.76 -14.73 -31.19
N MET A 785 -16.50 -14.71 -30.74
CA MET A 785 -15.35 -14.37 -31.58
C MET A 785 -14.17 -15.32 -31.32
N GLN A 786 -13.46 -15.67 -32.38
CA GLN A 786 -12.20 -16.40 -32.34
C GLN A 786 -11.04 -15.47 -32.71
N VAL A 787 -10.00 -15.40 -31.88
CA VAL A 787 -8.75 -14.68 -32.17
C VAL A 787 -7.63 -15.68 -32.39
N VAL A 788 -7.04 -15.69 -33.58
CA VAL A 788 -5.88 -16.52 -33.92
C VAL A 788 -4.64 -15.64 -33.99
N PHE A 789 -3.64 -15.98 -33.18
CA PHE A 789 -2.32 -15.34 -33.11
C PHE A 789 -1.32 -16.24 -33.84
N SER A 790 -0.80 -15.78 -34.99
CA SER A 790 0.13 -16.52 -35.84
C SER A 790 1.53 -15.91 -35.80
N TYR A 791 2.51 -16.69 -35.37
CA TYR A 791 3.89 -16.23 -35.11
C TYR A 791 4.93 -17.22 -35.64
N LYS A 792 6.15 -16.72 -35.87
CA LYS A 792 7.31 -17.50 -36.33
C LYS A 792 8.06 -18.06 -35.12
N ALA A 793 8.00 -19.38 -34.92
CA ALA A 793 8.70 -20.09 -33.84
C ALA A 793 9.44 -21.32 -34.41
N GLY A 794 10.38 -21.07 -35.33
CA GLY A 794 10.95 -22.10 -36.20
C GLY A 794 10.00 -22.47 -37.34
N SER A 795 8.87 -23.11 -37.01
CA SER A 795 7.72 -23.27 -37.90
C SER A 795 6.73 -22.11 -37.77
N LYS A 796 5.64 -22.15 -38.56
CA LYS A 796 4.45 -21.33 -38.32
C LYS A 796 3.70 -21.91 -37.13
N ALA A 797 3.81 -21.28 -35.96
CA ALA A 797 3.01 -21.63 -34.80
C ALA A 797 1.77 -20.73 -34.73
N GLN A 798 0.68 -21.27 -34.18
CA GLN A 798 -0.56 -20.55 -33.96
C GLN A 798 -1.09 -20.84 -32.56
N THR A 799 -1.61 -19.81 -31.89
CA THR A 799 -2.40 -19.91 -30.67
C THR A 799 -3.78 -19.33 -30.95
N THR A 800 -4.84 -19.96 -30.44
CA THR A 800 -6.23 -19.51 -30.64
C THR A 800 -6.89 -19.25 -29.29
N ILE A 801 -7.38 -18.03 -29.09
CA ILE A 801 -8.19 -17.65 -27.93
C ILE A 801 -9.64 -17.49 -28.40
N ASN A 802 -10.56 -18.21 -27.77
CA ASN A 802 -11.99 -18.11 -28.04
C ASN A 802 -12.64 -17.20 -27.00
N VAL A 803 -13.34 -16.17 -27.47
CA VAL A 803 -14.09 -15.19 -26.67
C VAL A 803 -15.57 -15.46 -26.89
N ASP A 804 -16.13 -16.31 -26.04
CA ASP A 804 -17.56 -16.62 -25.97
C ASP A 804 -18.24 -15.84 -24.82
N LYS A 805 -19.57 -15.92 -24.76
CA LYS A 805 -20.39 -15.23 -23.74
C LYS A 805 -20.04 -15.57 -22.28
N GLN A 806 -19.51 -16.76 -21.99
CA GLN A 806 -19.09 -17.15 -20.64
C GLN A 806 -17.68 -16.63 -20.31
N LYS A 807 -16.81 -16.55 -21.32
CA LYS A 807 -15.42 -16.07 -21.18
C LYS A 807 -15.23 -14.59 -21.50
N ALA A 808 -16.27 -13.86 -21.90
CA ALA A 808 -16.18 -12.45 -22.31
C ALA A 808 -15.51 -11.54 -21.26
N MET A 809 -15.76 -11.79 -19.96
CA MET A 809 -15.16 -11.05 -18.84
C MET A 809 -13.85 -11.64 -18.32
N ILE A 810 -13.37 -12.75 -18.88
CA ILE A 810 -12.17 -13.46 -18.43
C ILE A 810 -11.00 -13.05 -19.31
N LEU A 811 -10.03 -12.36 -18.71
CA LEU A 811 -8.76 -12.03 -19.36
C LEU A 811 -7.94 -13.31 -19.58
N GLN A 812 -8.00 -13.86 -20.80
CA GLN A 812 -7.21 -15.03 -21.19
C GLN A 812 -5.81 -14.55 -21.59
N LYS A 813 -4.77 -15.08 -20.94
CA LYS A 813 -3.33 -14.77 -21.18
C LYS A 813 -2.57 -16.03 -21.61
N GLN A 814 -1.58 -15.90 -22.49
CA GLN A 814 -0.69 -16.99 -22.91
C GLN A 814 0.73 -16.47 -23.19
N GLU A 815 1.76 -17.11 -22.61
CA GLU A 815 3.17 -16.81 -22.92
C GLU A 815 3.53 -17.33 -24.33
N LEU A 816 4.28 -16.53 -25.09
CA LEU A 816 4.85 -16.89 -26.39
C LEU A 816 6.37 -17.14 -26.30
N PRO A 817 6.96 -17.97 -27.19
CA PRO A 817 8.39 -18.23 -27.19
C PRO A 817 9.23 -16.94 -27.33
N ARG A 818 10.25 -16.79 -26.47
CA ARG A 818 11.11 -15.58 -26.34
C ARG A 818 11.73 -15.06 -27.64
N LYS A 819 11.85 -15.91 -28.67
CA LYS A 819 12.41 -15.60 -30.00
C LYS A 819 11.39 -14.99 -30.99
N VAL A 820 10.12 -14.87 -30.62
CA VAL A 820 9.09 -14.21 -31.45
C VAL A 820 9.40 -12.72 -31.60
N ARG A 821 9.20 -12.18 -32.81
CA ARG A 821 9.41 -10.76 -33.16
C ARG A 821 8.27 -10.13 -33.95
N GLU A 822 7.34 -10.94 -34.45
CA GLU A 822 6.16 -10.55 -35.21
C GLU A 822 4.98 -11.44 -34.77
N VAL A 823 3.82 -10.85 -34.53
CA VAL A 823 2.58 -11.55 -34.20
C VAL A 823 1.47 -11.05 -35.13
N ASN A 824 1.03 -11.92 -36.05
CA ASN A 824 -0.12 -11.65 -36.90
C ASN A 824 -1.39 -12.03 -36.15
N ILE A 825 -2.35 -11.13 -36.06
CA ILE A 825 -3.60 -11.31 -35.34
C ILE A 825 -4.73 -11.33 -36.37
N THR A 826 -5.49 -12.42 -36.40
CA THR A 826 -6.68 -12.55 -37.25
C THR A 826 -7.87 -12.93 -36.37
N ALA A 827 -8.91 -12.08 -36.37
CA ALA A 827 -10.11 -12.29 -35.57
C ALA A 827 -11.34 -12.45 -36.46
N THR A 828 -12.20 -13.42 -36.15
CA THR A 828 -13.43 -13.76 -36.88
C THR A 828 -14.59 -14.02 -35.93
N GLY A 829 -15.82 -13.83 -36.42
CA GLY A 829 -17.04 -14.01 -35.63
C GLY A 829 -17.83 -12.71 -35.50
N SER A 830 -18.34 -12.41 -34.29
CA SER A 830 -19.20 -11.26 -34.01
C SER A 830 -19.04 -10.72 -32.59
N GLY A 831 -19.30 -9.43 -32.41
CA GLY A 831 -19.07 -8.69 -31.16
C GLY A 831 -17.80 -7.82 -31.25
N PHE A 832 -17.19 -7.53 -30.10
CA PHE A 832 -15.92 -6.81 -30.01
C PHE A 832 -15.01 -7.45 -28.95
N ALA A 833 -13.73 -7.05 -28.94
CA ALA A 833 -12.78 -7.42 -27.90
C ALA A 833 -11.62 -6.43 -27.78
N VAL A 834 -10.93 -6.46 -26.64
CA VAL A 834 -9.57 -5.94 -26.52
C VAL A 834 -8.60 -7.10 -26.67
N VAL A 835 -7.66 -6.96 -27.60
CA VAL A 835 -6.53 -7.87 -27.81
C VAL A 835 -5.25 -7.14 -27.45
N GLN A 836 -4.35 -7.76 -26.69
CA GLN A 836 -3.08 -7.15 -26.31
C GLN A 836 -1.91 -8.08 -26.64
N VAL A 837 -0.78 -7.47 -27.00
CA VAL A 837 0.53 -8.13 -27.07
C VAL A 837 1.47 -7.36 -26.16
N SER A 838 1.79 -7.97 -25.03
CA SER A 838 2.56 -7.41 -23.94
C SER A 838 3.94 -8.05 -23.92
N TYR A 839 5.00 -7.26 -23.75
CA TYR A 839 6.36 -7.80 -23.73
C TYR A 839 7.27 -7.00 -22.80
N ARG A 840 8.20 -7.71 -22.17
CA ARG A 840 9.21 -7.14 -21.28
C ARG A 840 10.58 -7.73 -21.59
N PHE A 841 11.61 -6.96 -21.28
CA PHE A 841 13.03 -7.32 -21.46
C PHE A 841 13.87 -6.46 -20.52
N ASN A 842 15.06 -6.93 -20.13
CA ASN A 842 15.95 -6.13 -19.29
C ASN A 842 16.99 -5.36 -20.10
N LEU A 843 17.36 -4.17 -19.60
CA LEU A 843 18.49 -3.37 -20.08
C LEU A 843 19.53 -3.20 -18.98
N ASN A 844 20.79 -3.53 -19.28
CA ASN A 844 21.95 -3.33 -18.40
C ASN A 844 22.77 -2.07 -18.76
N VAL A 845 22.13 -1.10 -19.42
CA VAL A 845 22.73 0.16 -19.87
C VAL A 845 22.05 1.37 -19.22
N THR A 846 22.82 2.45 -19.04
CA THR A 846 22.34 3.73 -18.52
C THR A 846 21.20 4.31 -19.37
N GLY A 847 20.39 5.17 -18.76
CA GLY A 847 19.25 5.78 -19.43
C GLY A 847 19.68 6.67 -20.61
N ALA A 848 19.06 6.46 -21.78
CA ALA A 848 19.15 7.44 -22.87
C ALA A 848 18.43 8.74 -22.48
N TRP A 849 18.93 9.87 -22.97
CA TRP A 849 18.35 11.22 -22.72
C TRP A 849 18.01 11.50 -21.24
N PRO A 850 19.02 11.47 -20.34
CA PRO A 850 18.77 11.67 -18.91
C PRO A 850 18.40 13.13 -18.61
N LEU A 851 17.15 13.35 -18.17
CA LEU A 851 16.67 14.66 -17.70
C LEU A 851 16.82 14.87 -16.18
N PHE A 852 17.54 13.98 -15.52
CA PHE A 852 18.09 14.16 -14.18
C PHE A 852 19.58 13.78 -14.20
N THR A 853 20.42 14.48 -13.45
CA THR A 853 21.72 13.94 -13.06
C THR A 853 21.49 12.78 -12.08
N LEU A 854 22.35 11.77 -12.10
CA LEU A 854 22.22 10.61 -11.23
C LEU A 854 23.57 9.90 -11.05
N ASP A 855 24.17 10.06 -9.87
CA ASP A 855 25.47 9.50 -9.51
C ASP A 855 25.38 8.69 -8.19
N PRO A 856 25.17 7.35 -8.27
CA PRO A 856 25.16 6.46 -7.11
C PRO A 856 26.58 6.02 -6.73
N GLN A 857 27.09 6.55 -5.61
CA GLN A 857 28.43 6.28 -5.09
C GLN A 857 28.38 5.40 -3.84
N VAL A 858 29.23 4.38 -3.76
CA VAL A 858 29.38 3.55 -2.56
C VAL A 858 30.40 4.17 -1.62
N ASP A 859 29.97 4.50 -0.41
CA ASP A 859 30.76 5.23 0.56
C ASP A 859 31.86 4.36 1.18
N LYS A 860 32.98 5.00 1.53
CA LYS A 860 34.19 4.36 2.10
C LYS A 860 33.98 3.69 3.46
N ASN A 861 32.85 3.94 4.11
CA ASN A 861 32.43 3.30 5.34
C ASN A 861 31.86 1.89 5.11
N SER A 862 31.48 1.56 3.87
CA SER A 862 30.97 0.24 3.52
C SER A 862 32.03 -0.83 3.75
N ASP A 863 31.60 -1.98 4.26
CA ASP A 863 32.43 -3.17 4.45
C ASP A 863 31.77 -4.42 3.82
N LYS A 864 32.18 -5.62 4.26
CA LYS A 864 31.67 -6.90 3.75
C LYS A 864 30.23 -7.21 4.17
N ASN A 865 29.74 -6.59 5.24
CA ASN A 865 28.41 -6.81 5.84
C ASN A 865 27.54 -5.54 5.88
N HIS A 866 28.13 -4.34 5.78
CA HIS A 866 27.41 -3.06 5.77
C HIS A 866 27.67 -2.30 4.47
N LEU A 867 26.61 -1.77 3.87
CA LEU A 867 26.64 -0.98 2.65
C LEU A 867 26.08 0.42 2.95
N GLN A 868 26.87 1.45 2.66
CA GLN A 868 26.41 2.83 2.58
C GLN A 868 26.52 3.30 1.14
N VAL A 869 25.41 3.76 0.56
CA VAL A 869 25.34 4.28 -0.81
C VAL A 869 24.72 5.68 -0.81
N SER A 870 25.48 6.65 -1.29
CA SER A 870 25.05 8.05 -1.46
C SER A 870 24.70 8.30 -2.93
N ILE A 871 23.46 8.69 -3.22
CA ILE A 871 22.96 8.85 -4.60
C ILE A 871 22.71 10.33 -4.91
N CYS A 872 23.65 11.04 -5.52
CA CYS A 872 23.40 12.43 -5.90
C CYS A 872 22.48 12.53 -7.14
N SER A 873 21.46 13.40 -7.08
CA SER A 873 20.57 13.68 -8.21
C SER A 873 19.99 15.10 -8.19
N GLY A 874 19.93 15.74 -9.35
CA GLY A 874 19.25 17.01 -9.60
C GLY A 874 18.56 17.03 -10.97
N PHE A 875 17.57 17.91 -11.15
CA PHE A 875 16.82 18.01 -12.40
C PHE A 875 17.58 18.81 -13.48
N VAL A 876 17.65 18.27 -14.69
CA VAL A 876 18.23 18.95 -15.85
C VAL A 876 17.17 19.89 -16.43
N GLY A 877 17.24 21.16 -16.03
CA GLY A 877 16.28 22.19 -16.45
C GLY A 877 16.11 22.27 -17.97
N THR A 878 14.86 22.20 -18.41
CA THR A 878 14.44 22.36 -19.82
C THR A 878 14.27 23.85 -20.15
N ARG A 879 13.97 24.19 -21.42
CA ARG A 879 13.62 25.57 -21.78
C ARG A 879 12.33 26.09 -21.12
N GLU A 880 11.43 25.19 -20.73
CA GLU A 880 10.14 25.53 -20.12
C GLU A 880 10.20 25.55 -18.59
N THR A 881 10.98 24.65 -17.98
CA THR A 881 10.94 24.38 -16.53
C THR A 881 12.34 24.13 -15.96
N ASN A 882 12.69 24.83 -14.87
CA ASN A 882 13.93 24.65 -14.11
C ASN A 882 13.81 23.64 -12.94
N GLU A 883 12.63 23.02 -12.80
CA GLU A 883 12.28 22.08 -11.72
C GLU A 883 11.26 21.06 -12.26
N SER A 884 11.29 19.84 -11.75
CA SER A 884 10.37 18.76 -12.12
C SER A 884 8.97 18.94 -11.50
N ASN A 885 8.05 18.04 -11.83
CA ASN A 885 6.92 17.70 -10.94
C ASN A 885 7.46 16.90 -9.72
N MET A 886 6.58 16.26 -8.95
CA MET A 886 7.00 15.24 -7.99
C MET A 886 7.88 14.17 -8.67
N ALA A 887 9.05 13.96 -8.10
CA ALA A 887 10.02 12.99 -8.58
C ALA A 887 10.11 11.80 -7.61
N VAL A 888 10.35 10.62 -8.17
CA VAL A 888 10.55 9.38 -7.43
C VAL A 888 11.93 8.84 -7.75
N MET A 889 12.67 8.43 -6.72
CA MET A 889 13.94 7.69 -6.84
C MET A 889 13.73 6.27 -6.33
N GLU A 890 13.93 5.29 -7.20
CA GLU A 890 13.94 3.87 -6.83
C GLU A 890 15.40 3.36 -6.79
N VAL A 891 15.78 2.81 -5.64
CA VAL A 891 17.12 2.27 -5.36
C VAL A 891 16.99 0.77 -5.10
N SER A 892 17.44 -0.05 -6.03
CA SER A 892 17.55 -1.50 -5.81
C SER A 892 18.83 -1.82 -5.06
N LEU A 893 18.76 -2.63 -4.00
CA LEU A 893 19.93 -3.11 -3.28
C LEU A 893 20.52 -4.37 -3.97
N PRO A 894 21.84 -4.63 -3.81
CA PRO A 894 22.46 -5.87 -4.29
C PRO A 894 21.88 -7.11 -3.60
N SER A 895 21.80 -8.24 -4.31
CA SER A 895 21.27 -9.50 -3.78
C SER A 895 21.89 -9.87 -2.44
N GLY A 896 21.04 -10.12 -1.44
CA GLY A 896 21.44 -10.45 -0.07
C GLY A 896 21.70 -9.26 0.85
N PHE A 897 21.55 -8.02 0.37
CA PHE A 897 21.43 -6.83 1.23
C PHE A 897 19.97 -6.43 1.42
N VAL A 898 19.66 -5.93 2.62
CA VAL A 898 18.35 -5.45 3.06
C VAL A 898 18.55 -4.08 3.72
N VAL A 899 17.61 -3.14 3.55
CA VAL A 899 17.77 -1.78 4.06
C VAL A 899 17.72 -1.71 5.59
N ASP A 900 18.50 -0.81 6.16
CA ASP A 900 18.47 -0.42 7.57
C ASP A 900 17.20 0.41 7.84
N GLN A 901 16.13 -0.24 8.30
CA GLN A 901 14.85 0.38 8.60
C GLN A 901 14.95 1.54 9.62
N ASP A 902 15.90 1.50 10.55
CA ASP A 902 16.09 2.54 11.57
C ASP A 902 16.84 3.77 11.05
N SER A 903 17.52 3.66 9.90
CA SER A 903 18.09 4.80 9.16
C SER A 903 17.07 5.57 8.31
N LEU A 904 16.01 4.90 7.81
CA LEU A 904 14.98 5.49 6.93
C LEU A 904 14.31 6.76 7.49
N PRO A 905 14.10 6.93 8.82
CA PRO A 905 13.61 8.18 9.40
C PRO A 905 14.58 9.35 9.20
N SER A 906 15.90 9.15 9.23
CA SER A 906 16.85 10.26 9.02
C SER A 906 16.82 10.78 7.59
N LEU A 907 16.48 9.92 6.61
CA LEU A 907 16.23 10.34 5.24
C LEU A 907 15.02 11.27 5.10
N ARG A 908 14.08 11.30 6.08
CA ARG A 908 12.97 12.26 6.14
C ARG A 908 13.31 13.57 6.89
N ILE A 909 14.50 13.69 7.49
CA ILE A 909 14.95 14.92 8.18
C ILE A 909 15.52 15.93 7.18
N SER A 910 16.09 15.45 6.07
CA SER A 910 16.50 16.31 4.97
C SER A 910 15.30 16.94 4.28
N GLN A 911 15.37 18.25 4.04
CA GLN A 911 14.23 19.12 3.71
C GLN A 911 13.50 18.81 2.38
N ASN A 912 13.98 17.85 1.58
CA ASN A 912 13.47 17.56 0.24
C ASN A 912 12.73 16.20 0.13
N VAL A 913 12.95 15.28 1.07
CA VAL A 913 12.35 13.92 1.03
C VAL A 913 11.08 13.92 1.87
N LYS A 914 9.92 13.81 1.22
CA LYS A 914 8.61 13.79 1.91
C LYS A 914 8.24 12.41 2.45
N ARG A 915 8.60 11.35 1.73
CA ARG A 915 8.31 9.97 2.13
C ARG A 915 9.43 9.03 1.70
N VAL A 916 9.56 7.98 2.50
CA VAL A 916 10.47 6.85 2.29
C VAL A 916 9.66 5.59 2.48
N GLU A 917 9.68 4.71 1.50
CA GLU A 917 9.03 3.39 1.51
C GLU A 917 10.00 2.29 1.09
N THR A 918 9.62 1.05 1.33
CA THR A 918 10.35 -0.14 0.90
C THR A 918 9.46 -1.07 0.09
N LYS A 919 10.08 -1.87 -0.78
CA LYS A 919 9.47 -2.89 -1.64
C LYS A 919 10.32 -4.16 -1.63
N ASP A 920 9.76 -5.25 -2.17
CA ASP A 920 10.50 -6.50 -2.42
C ASP A 920 11.21 -7.02 -1.15
N ALA A 921 10.47 -7.08 -0.04
CA ALA A 921 10.97 -7.43 1.30
C ALA A 921 12.25 -6.65 1.66
N ASP A 922 12.14 -5.32 1.67
CA ASP A 922 13.20 -4.37 2.05
C ASP A 922 14.48 -4.42 1.20
N THR A 923 14.42 -5.03 0.00
CA THR A 923 15.53 -5.03 -0.99
C THR A 923 15.46 -3.88 -2.00
N THR A 924 14.36 -3.11 -2.02
CA THR A 924 14.24 -1.88 -2.83
C THR A 924 13.73 -0.74 -1.96
N VAL A 925 14.37 0.44 -2.05
CA VAL A 925 13.98 1.66 -1.35
C VAL A 925 13.38 2.65 -2.35
N VAL A 926 12.29 3.31 -1.95
CA VAL A 926 11.60 4.35 -2.74
C VAL A 926 11.64 5.66 -1.98
N LEU A 927 12.22 6.70 -2.58
CA LEU A 927 12.27 8.06 -2.04
C LEU A 927 11.38 9.00 -2.85
N TYR A 928 10.58 9.81 -2.16
CA TYR A 928 9.62 10.75 -2.73
C TYR A 928 10.04 12.20 -2.53
N PHE A 929 10.03 12.98 -3.60
CA PHE A 929 10.38 14.40 -3.62
C PHE A 929 9.21 15.23 -4.15
N ASP A 930 8.83 16.32 -3.46
CA ASP A 930 7.88 17.33 -3.98
C ASP A 930 8.26 17.78 -5.40
N LYS A 931 9.56 17.97 -5.61
CA LYS A 931 10.23 18.28 -6.88
C LYS A 931 11.74 18.13 -6.71
N LEU A 932 12.44 17.97 -7.83
CA LEU A 932 13.89 18.18 -7.90
C LEU A 932 14.18 19.44 -8.74
N ILE A 933 15.26 20.12 -8.37
CA ILE A 933 15.77 21.33 -9.02
C ILE A 933 17.20 21.05 -9.53
N LYS A 934 17.80 22.01 -10.25
CA LYS A 934 19.19 21.89 -10.74
C LYS A 934 20.25 21.71 -9.63
N GLN A 935 19.96 22.12 -8.40
CA GLN A 935 20.82 21.80 -7.25
C GLN A 935 20.66 20.32 -6.89
N GLU A 936 21.76 19.58 -6.91
CA GLU A 936 21.76 18.16 -6.59
C GLU A 936 21.47 17.93 -5.09
N TYR A 937 20.70 16.89 -4.82
CA TYR A 937 20.41 16.38 -3.49
C TYR A 937 20.88 14.92 -3.41
N CYS A 938 21.53 14.56 -2.30
CA CYS A 938 22.25 13.29 -2.15
C CYS A 938 21.79 12.55 -0.87
N PRO A 939 20.73 11.73 -0.91
CA PRO A 939 20.38 10.81 0.17
C PRO A 939 21.42 9.69 0.29
N THR A 940 21.79 9.35 1.53
CA THR A 940 22.65 8.22 1.87
C THR A 940 21.82 7.08 2.47
N ILE A 941 21.78 5.93 1.81
CA ILE A 941 21.04 4.74 2.25
C ILE A 941 22.00 3.77 2.94
N SER A 942 21.61 3.30 4.13
CA SER A 942 22.28 2.27 4.92
C SER A 942 21.61 0.91 4.66
N ALA A 943 22.38 -0.16 4.47
CA ALA A 943 21.87 -1.51 4.25
C ALA A 943 22.80 -2.58 4.84
N TYR A 944 22.23 -3.67 5.33
CA TYR A 944 22.95 -4.78 5.95
C TYR A 944 22.85 -6.07 5.12
N ARG A 945 23.93 -6.84 5.08
CA ARG A 945 24.00 -8.14 4.39
C ARG A 945 23.34 -9.22 5.24
N THR A 946 22.10 -9.57 4.90
CA THR A 946 21.36 -10.68 5.54
C THR A 946 21.76 -12.03 4.98
N HIS A 947 22.06 -12.10 3.67
CA HIS A 947 22.40 -13.35 2.97
C HIS A 947 23.76 -13.27 2.29
N MET A 948 24.50 -14.38 2.29
CA MET A 948 25.83 -14.44 1.68
C MET A 948 25.74 -14.71 0.17
N VAL A 949 25.98 -13.66 -0.63
CA VAL A 949 26.05 -13.73 -2.09
C VAL A 949 27.44 -13.31 -2.57
N ALA A 950 27.93 -13.95 -3.63
CA ALA A 950 29.18 -13.67 -4.31
C ALA A 950 28.99 -13.51 -5.83
N ASN A 951 29.95 -12.87 -6.50
CA ASN A 951 29.86 -12.49 -7.92
C ASN A 951 28.62 -11.63 -8.23
N GLN A 952 28.22 -10.80 -7.27
CA GLN A 952 27.02 -9.94 -7.32
C GLN A 952 27.00 -9.05 -8.58
N LYS A 953 25.82 -8.85 -9.16
CA LYS A 953 25.63 -8.03 -10.37
C LYS A 953 25.45 -6.55 -10.04
N PRO A 954 25.76 -5.63 -10.98
CA PRO A 954 25.35 -4.25 -10.85
C PRO A 954 23.82 -4.12 -10.76
N VAL A 955 23.35 -3.31 -9.81
CA VAL A 955 21.92 -3.06 -9.56
C VAL A 955 21.53 -1.63 -9.98
N PRO A 956 20.30 -1.43 -10.47
CA PRO A 956 19.86 -0.15 -10.97
C PRO A 956 19.53 0.85 -9.85
N VAL A 957 19.79 2.11 -10.13
CA VAL A 957 19.10 3.25 -9.51
C VAL A 957 18.42 4.03 -10.62
N SER A 958 17.16 4.40 -10.43
CA SER A 958 16.41 5.18 -11.40
C SER A 958 15.66 6.32 -10.74
N VAL A 959 15.71 7.50 -11.37
CA VAL A 959 14.96 8.70 -10.97
C VAL A 959 14.02 9.06 -12.11
N TYR A 960 12.77 9.41 -11.82
CA TYR A 960 11.79 9.80 -12.82
C TYR A 960 10.77 10.81 -12.27
N ASP A 961 10.23 11.63 -13.17
CA ASP A 961 9.04 12.46 -12.92
C ASP A 961 7.79 11.57 -12.92
N TYR A 962 6.92 11.72 -11.92
CA TYR A 962 5.80 10.79 -11.74
C TYR A 962 4.67 10.95 -12.79
N TYR A 963 4.58 12.11 -13.45
CA TYR A 963 3.50 12.41 -14.40
C TYR A 963 4.00 12.45 -15.85
N ASP A 964 5.25 12.88 -16.06
CA ASP A 964 5.92 12.85 -17.36
C ASP A 964 7.02 11.77 -17.42
N SER A 965 6.62 10.55 -17.76
CA SER A 965 7.54 9.38 -17.87
C SER A 965 8.66 9.54 -18.90
N SER A 966 8.66 10.61 -19.72
CA SER A 966 9.76 10.99 -20.61
C SER A 966 10.93 11.66 -19.90
N ARG A 967 10.71 12.20 -18.69
CA ARG A 967 11.73 12.78 -17.81
C ARG A 967 12.21 11.71 -16.84
N ARG A 968 13.37 11.13 -17.12
CA ARG A 968 14.00 10.11 -16.25
C ARG A 968 15.50 10.01 -16.41
N ALA A 969 16.15 9.33 -15.47
CA ALA A 969 17.54 8.88 -15.53
C ALA A 969 17.66 7.46 -14.96
N ARG A 970 18.71 6.75 -15.37
CA ARG A 970 19.09 5.43 -14.84
C ARG A 970 20.60 5.31 -14.78
N ALA A 971 21.10 4.95 -13.62
CA ALA A 971 22.48 4.59 -13.34
C ALA A 971 22.56 3.15 -12.77
N PHE A 972 23.78 2.63 -12.64
CA PHE A 972 24.05 1.32 -12.04
C PHE A 972 25.23 1.43 -11.09
N TYR A 973 25.16 0.76 -9.94
CA TYR A 973 26.26 0.66 -8.99
C TYR A 973 26.53 -0.80 -8.60
N GLN A 974 27.66 -1.06 -7.95
CA GLN A 974 28.06 -2.38 -7.46
C GLN A 974 28.51 -2.25 -5.99
N PRO A 975 28.24 -3.26 -5.13
CA PRO A 975 28.84 -3.32 -3.81
C PRO A 975 30.34 -3.62 -3.89
N LEU A 976 31.01 -3.66 -2.74
CA LEU A 976 32.34 -4.25 -2.63
C LEU A 976 32.33 -5.70 -3.14
N LYS A 977 33.37 -6.08 -3.90
CA LYS A 977 33.39 -7.35 -4.64
C LYS A 977 33.52 -8.57 -3.71
N SER A 978 32.39 -9.22 -3.45
CA SER A 978 32.29 -10.52 -2.77
C SER A 978 32.66 -11.67 -3.72
N THR A 979 33.63 -12.51 -3.32
CA THR A 979 34.09 -13.69 -4.07
C THR A 979 33.53 -14.99 -3.49
N ILE A 980 33.69 -16.13 -4.17
CA ILE A 980 33.26 -17.44 -3.59
C ILE A 980 34.01 -17.72 -2.28
N CYS A 981 35.28 -17.31 -2.19
CA CYS A 981 36.09 -17.37 -0.97
C CYS A 981 35.58 -16.49 0.18
N ASP A 982 34.62 -15.59 -0.09
CA ASP A 982 34.00 -14.74 0.93
C ASP A 982 32.74 -15.34 1.57
N ILE A 983 32.21 -16.43 1.02
CA ILE A 983 30.88 -16.99 1.36
C ILE A 983 30.86 -18.51 1.61
N CYS A 984 31.97 -19.22 1.39
CA CYS A 984 32.08 -20.66 1.65
C CYS A 984 32.20 -20.98 3.15
N ASP A 985 31.80 -22.20 3.55
CA ASP A 985 32.10 -22.73 4.88
C ASP A 985 33.62 -22.99 5.02
N GLU A 986 34.18 -22.87 6.23
CA GLU A 986 35.65 -22.91 6.43
C GLU A 986 36.36 -24.12 5.80
N GLU A 987 35.77 -25.32 5.89
CA GLU A 987 36.37 -26.55 5.33
C GLU A 987 36.32 -26.59 3.79
N GLU A 988 35.32 -25.95 3.18
CA GLU A 988 35.22 -25.79 1.73
C GLU A 988 36.21 -24.71 1.26
N CYS A 989 36.29 -23.57 1.95
CA CYS A 989 37.24 -22.50 1.63
C CYS A 989 38.70 -22.99 1.67
N LYS A 990 39.10 -23.72 2.72
CA LYS A 990 40.48 -24.22 2.92
C LYS A 990 41.00 -25.04 1.72
N LYS A 991 40.13 -25.76 1.02
CA LYS A 991 40.50 -26.62 -0.11
C LYS A 991 40.69 -25.91 -1.47
N LYS A 992 40.13 -24.71 -1.68
CA LYS A 992 40.26 -23.96 -2.97
C LYS A 992 40.90 -22.58 -2.86
N CYS A 993 40.71 -21.88 -1.74
CA CYS A 993 41.16 -20.50 -1.55
C CYS A 993 42.58 -20.39 -0.97
N GLY A 994 43.12 -21.50 -0.43
CA GLY A 994 44.41 -21.56 0.23
C GLY A 994 44.41 -20.92 1.63
N GLU A 995 45.46 -21.18 2.41
CA GLU A 995 45.62 -20.62 3.76
C GLU A 995 46.01 -19.12 3.71
N SER A 996 45.04 -18.24 3.55
CA SER A 996 45.24 -16.78 3.54
C SER A 996 45.37 -16.20 4.97
N LYS A 997 46.46 -16.56 5.64
CA LYS A 997 46.97 -16.01 6.92
C LYS A 997 46.11 -16.31 8.16
N SER A 998 46.58 -17.30 8.93
CA SER A 998 46.43 -17.25 10.38
C SER A 998 47.05 -15.95 10.91
N VAL A 999 46.27 -15.14 11.62
CA VAL A 999 46.82 -14.00 12.37
C VAL A 999 47.53 -14.58 13.58
N THR A 1000 48.86 -14.66 13.52
CA THR A 1000 49.70 -14.98 14.68
C THR A 1000 49.56 -13.86 15.71
N GLY A 1001 48.66 -14.07 16.67
CA GLY A 1001 48.39 -13.17 17.79
C GLY A 1001 49.62 -13.03 18.68
N ASN A 1002 50.51 -12.12 18.30
CA ASN A 1002 51.76 -11.88 18.99
C ASN A 1002 51.46 -11.17 20.31
N GLN A 1003 51.31 -11.94 21.39
CA GLN A 1003 51.09 -11.43 22.74
C GLN A 1003 52.23 -10.50 23.14
N ARG A 1004 51.96 -9.19 23.14
CA ARG A 1004 52.80 -8.20 23.82
C ARG A 1004 51.99 -7.57 24.95
N THR A 1005 52.31 -8.02 26.15
CA THR A 1005 51.92 -7.38 27.41
C THR A 1005 52.36 -5.92 27.41
N SER A 1006 51.43 -5.02 27.73
CA SER A 1006 51.67 -3.58 27.79
C SER A 1006 52.32 -3.17 29.12
N GLU A 1007 53.60 -3.48 29.30
CA GLU A 1007 54.40 -2.85 30.34
C GLU A 1007 54.82 -1.43 29.91
N THR A 1008 54.68 -0.46 30.82
CA THR A 1008 54.76 0.97 30.51
C THR A 1008 56.01 1.59 31.13
N ILE A 1009 57.04 1.85 30.32
CA ILE A 1009 58.28 2.51 30.76
C ILE A 1009 58.71 3.57 29.73
N PHE A 1010 58.89 4.81 30.18
CA PHE A 1010 59.48 5.93 29.41
C PHE A 1010 61.02 5.88 29.48
N PRO A 1011 61.74 6.16 28.37
CA PRO A 1011 62.38 7.49 28.19
C PRO A 1011 62.29 7.98 26.72
N GLY A 1012 62.82 9.15 26.30
CA GLY A 1012 63.54 10.23 26.98
C GLY A 1012 64.91 10.55 26.34
N GLY A 1013 65.07 11.75 25.76
CA GLY A 1013 66.28 12.19 25.02
C GLY A 1013 66.15 12.07 23.48
N SER A 1014 66.58 12.99 22.61
CA SER A 1014 67.90 13.67 22.39
C SER A 1014 68.94 12.75 21.73
N THR A 1015 69.65 13.06 20.62
CA THR A 1015 69.79 14.33 19.85
C THR A 1015 70.55 14.13 18.51
N ILE A 1016 70.38 15.05 17.55
CA ILE A 1016 71.37 15.50 16.51
C ILE A 1016 71.87 14.53 15.40
N GLY A 1017 71.82 15.03 14.14
CA GLY A 1017 72.74 14.67 13.03
C GLY A 1017 72.37 13.46 12.15
N GLY A 1018 72.77 13.38 10.88
CA GLY A 1018 73.41 14.39 10.03
C GLY A 1018 73.90 13.84 8.66
N ASP A 1019 73.68 14.61 7.59
CA ASP A 1019 74.37 14.65 6.29
C ASP A 1019 74.70 13.40 5.41
N THR A 1020 73.97 13.35 4.28
CA THR A 1020 74.50 13.30 2.89
C THR A 1020 74.99 12.00 2.19
N SER A 1021 74.88 12.11 0.84
CA SER A 1021 75.74 11.55 -0.22
C SER A 1021 75.25 10.32 -1.03
N LYS A 1022 75.06 10.56 -2.34
CA LYS A 1022 75.09 9.56 -3.43
C LYS A 1022 76.54 9.46 -3.95
N PRO A 1023 76.91 8.38 -4.67
CA PRO A 1023 77.06 8.54 -6.12
C PRO A 1023 76.58 7.34 -6.98
N ARG A 1024 76.85 7.38 -8.29
CA ARG A 1024 76.45 6.43 -9.36
C ARG A 1024 77.62 5.57 -9.86
N SER A 1025 77.32 4.34 -10.29
CA SER A 1025 77.84 3.66 -11.51
C SER A 1025 76.97 2.39 -11.76
N GLN A 1026 76.51 2.02 -12.96
CA GLN A 1026 77.22 1.55 -14.18
C GLN A 1026 78.01 0.24 -13.96
N SER A 1027 77.94 -0.80 -14.82
CA SER A 1027 77.26 -0.95 -16.14
C SER A 1027 77.10 -2.42 -16.62
N SER A 1028 76.40 -2.58 -17.77
CA SER A 1028 76.68 -3.53 -18.89
C SER A 1028 76.57 -5.07 -18.74
N GLY A 1029 75.81 -5.67 -19.68
CA GLY A 1029 75.80 -7.10 -20.05
C GLY A 1029 74.66 -7.37 -21.05
N ALA A 1030 74.88 -8.07 -22.17
CA ALA A 1030 73.92 -8.13 -23.31
C ALA A 1030 73.76 -9.53 -23.95
N GLY A 1031 72.65 -9.76 -24.67
CA GLY A 1031 72.37 -11.04 -25.37
C GLY A 1031 71.04 -11.12 -26.16
N THR A 1032 71.04 -10.54 -27.37
CA THR A 1032 70.39 -10.97 -28.65
C THR A 1032 69.42 -12.19 -28.73
N SER A 1033 68.45 -12.30 -29.65
CA SER A 1033 67.77 -11.37 -30.60
C SER A 1033 66.82 -12.13 -31.57
N SER A 1034 65.63 -11.60 -31.90
CA SER A 1034 64.96 -11.75 -33.24
C SER A 1034 63.70 -10.88 -33.42
N LEU A 1035 63.38 -10.57 -34.68
CA LEU A 1035 62.29 -9.72 -35.25
C LEU A 1035 61.94 -10.30 -36.66
N PRO A 1036 60.92 -9.87 -37.46
CA PRO A 1036 60.22 -8.55 -37.60
C PRO A 1036 58.68 -8.58 -37.36
N MET A 1037 57.96 -7.46 -37.12
CA MET A 1037 57.48 -6.36 -38.01
C MET A 1037 56.54 -6.81 -39.16
N THR A 1038 55.53 -6.05 -39.59
CA THR A 1038 55.24 -4.58 -39.50
C THR A 1038 53.85 -4.28 -38.86
N ALA A 1039 53.11 -3.23 -39.25
CA ALA A 1039 53.07 -1.88 -38.65
C ALA A 1039 51.63 -1.26 -38.88
N ALA A 1040 51.25 0.01 -38.66
CA ALA A 1040 51.94 1.29 -38.37
C ALA A 1040 50.95 2.35 -37.76
N SER A 1041 51.40 3.62 -37.68
CA SER A 1041 50.59 4.88 -37.72
C SER A 1041 49.66 5.29 -36.54
N LEU A 1042 50.26 5.98 -35.55
CA LEU A 1042 50.09 7.42 -35.21
C LEU A 1042 48.73 8.09 -35.56
N VAL A 1043 48.13 8.98 -34.73
CA VAL A 1043 48.67 10.25 -34.16
C VAL A 1043 48.01 10.62 -32.81
N VAL A 1044 48.62 11.53 -32.04
CA VAL A 1044 48.23 12.02 -30.69
C VAL A 1044 47.65 13.45 -30.73
N ILE A 1045 46.74 13.81 -29.82
CA ILE A 1045 46.61 15.14 -29.17
C ILE A 1045 45.83 14.99 -27.84
N ALA A 1046 45.98 15.91 -26.88
CA ALA A 1046 45.59 15.76 -25.48
C ALA A 1046 45.10 17.08 -24.82
N TYR A 1047 45.02 17.10 -23.49
CA TYR A 1047 44.62 18.19 -22.57
C TYR A 1047 43.11 18.48 -22.42
N ALA A 1048 42.61 18.97 -21.29
CA ALA A 1048 43.03 18.85 -19.87
C ALA A 1048 41.93 19.42 -18.95
N ALA A 1049 41.86 18.97 -17.69
CA ALA A 1049 41.06 19.62 -16.65
C ALA A 1049 41.90 20.64 -15.87
N ILE A 1050 41.33 21.80 -15.53
CA ILE A 1050 41.89 22.79 -14.59
C ILE A 1050 40.80 23.19 -13.60
N PHE A 1051 41.15 23.21 -12.30
CA PHE A 1051 40.26 23.45 -11.18
C PHE A 1051 40.49 24.85 -10.57
N VAL A 1052 39.43 25.65 -10.44
CA VAL A 1052 39.32 26.81 -9.53
C VAL A 1052 37.84 26.85 -9.08
N ARG A 1053 37.47 26.38 -7.87
CA ARG A 1053 37.55 27.04 -6.54
C ARG A 1053 36.68 28.31 -6.38
N PRO A 1054 36.18 28.62 -5.17
CA PRO A 1054 36.38 27.90 -3.90
C PRO A 1054 35.45 26.70 -3.72
#